data_AF-A0A1T4NSD3-F1
#
_entry.id   AF-A0A1T4NSD3-F1
#
_cell.length_a   1.000
_cell.length_b   1.000
_cell.length_c   1.000
_cell.angle_alpha   90.00
_cell.angle_beta   90.00
_cell.angle_gamma   90.00
#
_symmetry.space_group_name_H-M   'P 1'
#
loop_
_entity.id
_entity.type
_entity.pdbx_description
1 polymer ?
#
loop_
_entity_poly.entity_id
_entity_poly.type
_entity_poly.pdbx_seq_one_letter_code
_entity_poly.pdbx_strand_id
1 'polypeptide(L)'
;MNTISVAQLNSLRSEFKMYLRENHPEWSDSTVCTIGSDAFFALNNNVGIDFWASLVSEETLLTARDKIRDYLVSTKGSERSDERADGYLSALRHLKSFLDNKHPSLATDWSGKVISDINLKSEFQAWMKKQKKANGDPYSLNTINAYTTALKNATAKLRLTEPICTDLFYYTLVDDFDTAQGIIEAAPNFEEVDAAAGNKAYSSGMMLYRRFLKELGEPSTWIFQGNPKYYDVIGAVESLEKITWAVNQYQKQIKKGDKAYIWVSGSDGGIIASGTVLCDPELRKPNTSDPYTRDEPLKTDYYLAVDIKIERKLTLSKVPRAVLLVDERTKQLEILTYPAATNFRVTKIQEEVIESIINGTYERVPAVDEPKPEIEVKRRYWLYAPGEQASMWEQFFAEKIMGIGWDYLGDLTTYPTKEKINDRMQQERNEDKYFMNDVLAVWDFVHTIKPDDVVFAKRGKSQIVGRGVVESGYIFDDSRSSYKHIRKINWTNNEECNYPEEAPNKTLTDISRKTGTIDFLENFYAEKSIDSSSFIEEKSYDPYSDDDFIKEVFMSEEMFVKLKGLLLRKKNVILQGAPGVGKTYAAQRLAFAIMGTKDISRVKVVQFHQSYSYEDFIMGFRPDGNGFKLTEGPFYKFCKEAENDDERPYFFIIDEINRGNLSKIFGELLMLIECDKRGEKNAIRLLYKDEQFSVPSNVYIIGMMNTTDRSLAMIDYALRRRFAFFDMEPAFSTDGFKTKQASIQNPKYDALITKVQLLNKAIAEDPSLGPGFRIGHSYFCTNELVDDLWLSSVVEYELIPLLSEYWYDEPSKVESWSEQLRGAIR
;
A
#
# COMPACT_ATOMS: atom_id res chain seq x y z
N MET A 1 3.29 -28.62 5.32
CA MET A 1 3.52 -28.06 6.66
C MET A 1 4.70 -27.09 6.54
N ASN A 2 4.46 -25.86 6.09
CA ASN A 2 5.54 -24.90 5.80
C ASN A 2 5.62 -23.79 6.86
N THR A 3 5.12 -24.04 8.08
CA THR A 3 5.10 -23.00 9.12
C THR A 3 5.60 -23.47 10.48
N ILE A 4 6.30 -22.57 11.18
CA ILE A 4 6.72 -22.68 12.58
C ILE A 4 5.78 -21.77 13.36
N SER A 5 5.08 -22.29 14.37
CA SER A 5 4.24 -21.41 15.19
C SER A 5 5.11 -20.48 16.04
N VAL A 6 4.65 -19.25 16.27
CA VAL A 6 5.30 -18.30 17.20
C VAL A 6 5.45 -18.91 18.60
N ALA A 7 4.53 -19.80 19.00
CA ALA A 7 4.60 -20.59 20.22
C ALA A 7 5.82 -21.51 20.28
N GLN A 8 6.05 -22.29 19.22
CA GLN A 8 7.22 -23.17 19.12
C GLN A 8 8.53 -22.37 19.15
N LEU A 9 8.59 -21.23 18.46
CA LEU A 9 9.77 -20.37 18.43
C LEU A 9 10.08 -19.72 19.78
N ASN A 10 9.06 -19.22 20.48
CA ASN A 10 9.25 -18.57 21.78
C ASN A 10 9.57 -19.58 22.89
N SER A 11 9.00 -20.79 22.84
CA SER A 11 9.37 -21.89 23.74
C SER A 11 10.86 -22.21 23.60
N LEU A 12 11.35 -22.32 22.36
CA LEU A 12 12.76 -22.60 22.08
C LEU A 12 13.69 -21.48 22.59
N ARG A 13 13.28 -20.20 22.46
CA ARG A 13 14.04 -19.04 22.98
C ARG A 13 14.15 -19.06 24.51
N SER A 14 13.07 -19.41 25.20
CA SER A 14 13.06 -19.51 26.66
C SER A 14 13.94 -20.65 27.15
N GLU A 15 13.84 -21.82 26.51
CA GLU A 15 14.67 -22.98 26.83
C GLU A 15 16.16 -22.70 26.56
N PHE A 16 16.47 -22.01 25.47
CA PHE A 16 17.84 -21.58 25.16
C PHE A 16 18.41 -20.65 26.24
N LYS A 17 17.63 -19.68 26.73
CA LYS A 17 18.09 -18.79 27.83
C LYS A 17 18.31 -19.54 29.13
N MET A 18 17.49 -20.55 29.44
CA MET A 18 17.71 -21.43 30.60
C MET A 18 18.98 -22.26 30.44
N TYR A 19 19.20 -22.83 29.26
CA TYR A 19 20.42 -23.57 28.93
C TYR A 19 21.68 -22.70 29.10
N LEU A 20 21.65 -21.43 28.69
CA LEU A 20 22.77 -20.50 28.92
C LEU A 20 23.05 -20.27 30.41
N ARG A 21 22.02 -20.14 31.25
CA ARG A 21 22.17 -19.97 32.70
C ARG A 21 22.75 -21.20 33.39
N GLU A 22 22.35 -22.39 32.94
CA GLU A 22 22.84 -23.66 33.49
C GLU A 22 24.30 -23.92 33.13
N ASN A 23 24.71 -23.60 31.91
CA ASN A 23 26.08 -23.88 31.43
C ASN A 23 27.07 -22.73 31.72
N HIS A 24 26.57 -21.52 31.99
CA HIS A 24 27.38 -20.35 32.32
C HIS A 24 26.81 -19.61 33.56
N PRO A 25 26.85 -20.24 34.75
CA PRO A 25 26.29 -19.66 35.98
C PRO A 25 27.00 -18.37 36.43
N GLU A 26 28.20 -18.10 35.91
CA GLU A 26 28.98 -16.90 36.15
C GLU A 26 28.54 -15.68 35.33
N TRP A 27 27.68 -15.86 34.33
CA TRP A 27 27.20 -14.76 33.48
C TRP A 27 26.09 -13.96 34.14
N SER A 28 26.17 -12.63 34.00
CA SER A 28 25.09 -11.74 34.45
C SER A 28 23.80 -11.96 33.64
N ASP A 29 22.65 -11.66 34.22
CA ASP A 29 21.36 -11.68 33.51
C ASP A 29 21.36 -10.82 32.24
N SER A 30 22.11 -9.71 32.26
CA SER A 30 22.30 -8.85 31.09
C SER A 30 23.05 -9.56 29.97
N THR A 31 24.10 -10.33 30.31
CA THR A 31 24.90 -11.10 29.36
C THR A 31 24.07 -12.23 28.73
N VAL A 32 23.33 -12.99 29.55
CA VAL A 32 22.43 -14.05 29.07
C VAL A 32 21.34 -13.50 28.16
N CYS A 33 20.73 -12.35 28.53
CA CYS A 33 19.73 -11.69 27.69
C CYS A 33 20.31 -11.21 26.35
N THR A 34 21.52 -10.66 26.37
CA THR A 34 22.22 -10.17 25.16
C THR A 34 22.50 -11.33 24.21
N ILE A 35 23.14 -12.40 24.67
CA ILE A 35 23.46 -13.58 23.86
C ILE A 35 22.17 -14.27 23.37
N GLY A 36 21.16 -14.37 24.24
CA GLY A 36 19.85 -14.93 23.89
C GLY A 36 19.10 -14.13 22.81
N SER A 37 19.32 -12.82 22.73
CA SER A 37 18.78 -11.97 21.66
C SER A 37 19.62 -12.06 20.38
N ASP A 38 20.94 -11.96 20.52
CA ASP A 38 21.90 -11.95 19.41
C ASP A 38 21.88 -13.27 18.62
N ALA A 39 21.66 -14.40 19.28
CA ALA A 39 21.54 -15.71 18.63
C ALA A 39 20.39 -15.80 17.62
N PHE A 40 19.33 -15.00 17.78
CA PHE A 40 18.19 -14.95 16.86
C PHE A 40 18.21 -13.71 15.97
N PHE A 41 19.31 -12.98 15.93
CA PHE A 41 19.46 -11.73 15.16
C PHE A 41 19.11 -11.93 13.69
N ALA A 42 19.66 -12.96 13.04
CA ALA A 42 19.41 -13.23 11.62
C ALA A 42 17.96 -13.60 11.31
N LEU A 43 17.29 -14.32 12.22
CA LEU A 43 15.86 -14.63 12.11
C LEU A 43 14.99 -13.37 12.22
N ASN A 44 15.29 -12.53 13.21
CA ASN A 44 14.49 -11.33 13.51
C ASN A 44 14.67 -10.20 12.49
N ASN A 45 15.83 -10.15 11.83
CA ASN A 45 16.18 -9.09 10.88
C ASN A 45 16.11 -9.56 9.42
N ASN A 46 15.60 -10.77 9.17
CA ASN A 46 15.42 -11.37 7.86
C ASN A 46 16.66 -11.17 6.95
N VAL A 47 17.81 -11.65 7.42
CA VAL A 47 19.15 -11.42 6.84
C VAL A 47 19.36 -12.10 5.46
N GLY A 48 18.26 -12.49 4.78
CA GLY A 48 18.31 -13.12 3.47
C GLY A 48 18.89 -14.53 3.50
N ILE A 49 18.82 -15.20 4.66
CA ILE A 49 19.23 -16.58 4.86
C ILE A 49 18.07 -17.37 5.45
N ASP A 50 17.99 -18.67 5.12
CA ASP A 50 17.21 -19.58 5.92
C ASP A 50 17.93 -19.76 7.26
N PHE A 51 17.41 -19.10 8.30
CA PHE A 51 17.99 -19.09 9.63
C PHE A 51 18.19 -20.51 10.18
N TRP A 52 17.24 -21.42 9.96
CA TRP A 52 17.31 -22.77 10.52
C TRP A 52 18.31 -23.63 9.75
N ALA A 53 18.34 -23.51 8.42
CA ALA A 53 19.39 -24.13 7.60
C ALA A 53 20.80 -23.67 8.01
N SER A 54 20.92 -22.43 8.50
CA SER A 54 22.19 -21.84 8.91
C SER A 54 22.78 -22.44 10.20
N LEU A 55 21.97 -23.16 10.98
CA LEU A 55 22.35 -23.77 12.26
C LEU A 55 22.75 -25.26 12.13
N VAL A 56 22.75 -25.81 10.91
CA VAL A 56 22.96 -27.25 10.65
C VAL A 56 24.43 -27.65 10.79
N SER A 57 25.36 -26.83 10.31
CA SER A 57 26.81 -27.14 10.29
C SER A 57 27.67 -25.92 10.58
N GLU A 58 28.95 -26.13 10.93
CA GLU A 58 29.88 -25.03 11.16
C GLU A 58 30.12 -24.20 9.88
N GLU A 59 30.09 -24.85 8.70
CA GLU A 59 30.21 -24.18 7.40
C GLU A 59 29.01 -23.25 7.11
N THR A 60 27.80 -23.69 7.47
CA THR A 60 26.58 -22.89 7.30
C THR A 60 26.48 -21.77 8.34
N LEU A 61 27.04 -21.95 9.54
CA LEU A 61 27.22 -20.88 10.53
C LEU A 61 28.18 -19.80 10.06
N LEU A 62 29.31 -20.16 9.43
CA LEU A 62 30.23 -19.20 8.85
C LEU A 62 29.58 -18.44 7.69
N THR A 63 28.77 -19.12 6.88
CA THR A 63 27.95 -18.48 5.84
C THR A 63 26.92 -17.52 6.45
N ALA A 64 26.28 -17.91 7.57
CA ALA A 64 25.38 -17.05 8.33
C ALA A 64 26.12 -15.82 8.87
N ARG A 65 27.33 -16.00 9.40
CA ARG A 65 28.20 -14.92 9.88
C ARG A 65 28.58 -13.97 8.77
N ASP A 66 28.96 -14.48 7.60
CA ASP A 66 29.30 -13.61 6.46
C ASP A 66 28.06 -12.89 5.93
N LYS A 67 26.89 -13.52 5.95
CA LYS A 67 25.62 -12.86 5.61
C LYS A 67 25.20 -11.83 6.66
N ILE A 68 25.44 -12.09 7.94
CA ILE A 68 25.26 -11.12 9.03
C ILE A 68 26.28 -10.00 8.89
N ARG A 69 27.54 -10.29 8.53
CA ARG A 69 28.56 -9.28 8.24
C ARG A 69 28.12 -8.43 7.07
N ASP A 70 27.72 -9.02 5.95
CA ASP A 70 27.24 -8.30 4.76
C ASP A 70 25.99 -7.49 5.10
N TYR A 71 25.09 -8.02 5.94
CA TYR A 71 23.96 -7.29 6.50
C TYR A 71 24.41 -6.14 7.39
N LEU A 72 25.39 -6.31 8.28
CA LEU A 72 25.90 -5.25 9.17
C LEU A 72 26.72 -4.20 8.42
N VAL A 73 27.46 -4.60 7.40
CA VAL A 73 28.18 -3.71 6.47
C VAL A 73 27.16 -2.89 5.68
N SER A 74 26.09 -3.52 5.19
CA SER A 74 25.03 -2.84 4.44
C SER A 74 24.07 -2.01 5.29
N THR A 75 23.87 -2.34 6.58
CA THR A 75 22.91 -1.64 7.47
C THR A 75 23.56 -0.67 8.47
N LYS A 76 24.82 -0.88 8.88
CA LYS A 76 25.48 -0.09 9.94
C LYS A 76 26.84 0.52 9.55
N GLY A 77 27.38 0.23 8.36
CA GLY A 77 28.54 0.94 7.79
C GLY A 77 29.76 1.03 8.70
N SER A 78 30.11 -0.05 9.40
CA SER A 78 31.14 -0.03 10.46
C SER A 78 32.45 -0.70 10.02
N GLU A 79 33.59 -0.08 10.32
CA GLU A 79 34.92 -0.72 10.26
C GLU A 79 35.06 -1.91 11.23
N ARG A 80 34.12 -2.09 12.17
CA ARG A 80 34.04 -3.21 13.12
C ARG A 80 32.97 -4.24 12.76
N SER A 81 32.50 -4.27 11.51
CA SER A 81 31.45 -5.21 11.08
C SER A 81 31.89 -6.67 11.19
N ASP A 82 33.18 -6.95 10.98
CA ASP A 82 33.76 -8.28 11.22
C ASP A 82 33.73 -8.64 12.71
N GLU A 83 34.21 -7.78 13.61
CA GLU A 83 34.18 -8.03 15.06
C GLU A 83 32.75 -8.27 15.59
N ARG A 84 31.77 -7.51 15.07
CA ARG A 84 30.36 -7.67 15.45
C ARG A 84 29.74 -8.93 14.88
N ALA A 85 30.04 -9.26 13.62
CA ALA A 85 29.61 -10.51 13.00
C ALA A 85 30.20 -11.71 13.74
N ASP A 86 31.43 -11.60 14.26
CA ASP A 86 32.05 -12.61 15.11
C ASP A 86 31.34 -12.74 16.47
N GLY A 87 30.87 -11.62 17.04
CA GLY A 87 29.98 -11.64 18.21
C GLY A 87 28.66 -12.38 17.98
N TYR A 88 28.00 -12.13 16.85
CA TYR A 88 26.78 -12.87 16.47
C TYR A 88 27.07 -14.34 16.15
N LEU A 89 28.22 -14.65 15.53
CA LEU A 89 28.66 -16.02 15.31
C LEU A 89 28.87 -16.76 16.63
N SER A 90 29.45 -16.10 17.64
CA SER A 90 29.58 -16.66 18.98
C SER A 90 28.21 -17.01 19.57
N ALA A 91 27.22 -16.12 19.46
CA ALA A 91 25.86 -16.37 19.94
C ALA A 91 25.16 -17.50 19.15
N LEU A 92 25.36 -17.56 17.82
CA LEU A 92 24.85 -18.64 16.98
C LEU A 92 25.48 -19.99 17.31
N ARG A 93 26.77 -20.04 17.66
CA ARG A 93 27.45 -21.27 18.12
C ARG A 93 26.87 -21.78 19.45
N HIS A 94 26.55 -20.88 20.38
CA HIS A 94 25.84 -21.28 21.60
C HIS A 94 24.45 -21.84 21.30
N LEU A 95 23.71 -21.21 20.38
CA LEU A 95 22.40 -21.71 19.95
C LEU A 95 22.52 -23.07 19.24
N LYS A 96 23.51 -23.24 18.37
CA LYS A 96 23.79 -24.53 17.73
C LYS A 96 24.13 -25.61 18.76
N SER A 97 25.02 -25.34 19.71
CA SER A 97 25.35 -26.28 20.79
C SER A 97 24.11 -26.67 21.60
N PHE A 98 23.24 -25.71 21.91
CA PHE A 98 21.96 -25.99 22.55
C PHE A 98 21.09 -26.92 21.70
N LEU A 99 20.94 -26.63 20.41
CA LEU A 99 20.16 -27.45 19.49
C LEU A 99 20.76 -28.86 19.34
N ASP A 100 22.06 -28.99 19.15
CA ASP A 100 22.72 -30.30 19.01
C ASP A 100 22.55 -31.16 20.29
N ASN A 101 22.52 -30.53 21.47
CA ASN A 101 22.36 -31.23 22.75
C ASN A 101 20.91 -31.55 23.13
N LYS A 102 19.96 -30.66 22.81
CA LYS A 102 18.56 -30.76 23.27
C LYS A 102 17.56 -31.04 22.16
N HIS A 103 17.85 -30.60 20.93
CA HIS A 103 16.94 -30.61 19.77
C HIS A 103 17.65 -30.90 18.43
N PRO A 104 18.35 -32.04 18.28
CA PRO A 104 19.36 -32.25 17.22
C PRO A 104 18.81 -32.26 15.78
N SER A 105 17.52 -32.53 15.58
CA SER A 105 16.88 -32.49 14.25
C SER A 105 16.20 -31.15 13.95
N LEU A 106 16.01 -30.27 14.94
CA LEU A 106 15.08 -29.15 14.84
C LEU A 106 15.51 -28.11 13.80
N ALA A 107 16.81 -27.82 13.70
CA ALA A 107 17.34 -26.92 12.67
C ALA A 107 17.04 -27.43 11.25
N THR A 108 17.19 -28.73 11.02
CA THR A 108 16.85 -29.37 9.74
C THR A 108 15.34 -29.42 9.52
N ASP A 109 14.58 -29.73 10.57
CA ASP A 109 13.12 -29.84 10.52
C ASP A 109 12.45 -28.48 10.27
N TRP A 110 13.07 -27.38 10.69
CA TRP A 110 12.51 -26.03 10.59
C TRP A 110 13.04 -25.23 9.41
N SER A 111 14.06 -25.73 8.72
CA SER A 111 14.53 -25.19 7.44
C SER A 111 13.39 -25.11 6.42
N GLY A 112 13.30 -23.97 5.73
CA GLY A 112 12.28 -23.67 4.73
C GLY A 112 10.87 -23.37 5.27
N LYS A 113 10.68 -23.30 6.59
CA LYS A 113 9.37 -23.00 7.21
C LYS A 113 9.24 -21.53 7.65
N VAL A 114 8.05 -20.95 7.49
CA VAL A 114 7.72 -19.54 7.77
C VAL A 114 7.02 -19.39 9.13
N ILE A 115 7.27 -18.30 9.89
CA ILE A 115 6.64 -18.10 11.20
C ILE A 115 5.19 -17.59 11.03
N SER A 116 4.21 -18.17 11.75
CA SER A 116 2.77 -17.77 11.64
C SER A 116 2.36 -16.69 12.66
N ASP A 117 2.04 -15.47 12.20
CA ASP A 117 1.56 -14.38 13.08
C ASP A 117 0.02 -14.36 13.20
N ILE A 118 -0.52 -14.52 14.43
CA ILE A 118 -1.91 -14.23 14.79
C ILE A 118 -1.93 -12.90 15.57
N ASN A 119 -2.80 -11.94 15.22
CA ASN A 119 -2.83 -10.59 15.80
C ASN A 119 -4.05 -10.34 16.72
N LEU A 120 -4.22 -11.16 17.77
CA LEU A 120 -5.30 -11.03 18.78
C LEU A 120 -5.33 -9.69 19.52
N LYS A 121 -4.18 -9.02 19.57
CA LYS A 121 -4.05 -7.66 20.09
C LYS A 121 -5.00 -6.68 19.37
N SER A 122 -5.03 -6.73 18.05
CA SER A 122 -5.84 -5.79 17.24
C SER A 122 -7.34 -6.10 17.34
N GLU A 123 -7.69 -7.38 17.43
CA GLU A 123 -9.07 -7.84 17.64
C GLU A 123 -9.61 -7.44 19.02
N PHE A 124 -8.80 -7.58 20.07
CA PHE A 124 -9.16 -7.13 21.41
C PHE A 124 -9.38 -5.61 21.48
N GLN A 125 -8.55 -4.81 20.82
CA GLN A 125 -8.73 -3.35 20.73
C GLN A 125 -10.04 -2.98 20.02
N ALA A 126 -10.40 -3.67 18.94
CA ALA A 126 -11.64 -3.46 18.22
C ALA A 126 -12.87 -3.87 19.05
N TRP A 127 -12.77 -4.98 19.80
CA TRP A 127 -13.81 -5.43 20.73
C TRP A 127 -14.02 -4.42 21.86
N MET A 128 -12.94 -3.92 22.47
CA MET A 128 -12.97 -2.93 23.55
C MET A 128 -13.66 -1.61 23.15
N LYS A 129 -13.50 -1.15 21.90
CA LYS A 129 -14.18 0.05 21.37
C LYS A 129 -15.71 -0.07 21.41
N LYS A 130 -16.25 -1.29 21.42
CA LYS A 130 -17.70 -1.57 21.44
C LYS A 130 -18.25 -1.75 22.86
N GLN A 131 -17.39 -1.88 23.87
CA GLN A 131 -17.80 -2.11 25.25
C GLN A 131 -18.12 -0.81 25.98
N LYS A 132 -19.01 -0.90 26.97
CA LYS A 132 -19.38 0.21 27.86
C LYS A 132 -18.95 -0.12 29.29
N LYS A 133 -18.56 0.92 30.04
CA LYS A 133 -18.29 0.88 31.48
C LYS A 133 -19.59 0.65 32.25
N ALA A 134 -19.48 0.31 33.54
CA ALA A 134 -20.65 0.09 34.41
C ALA A 134 -21.58 1.32 34.52
N ASN A 135 -21.06 2.52 34.30
CA ASN A 135 -21.81 3.77 34.27
C ASN A 135 -22.44 4.11 32.89
N GLY A 136 -22.28 3.24 31.89
CA GLY A 136 -22.83 3.40 30.55
C GLY A 136 -21.91 4.10 29.54
N ASP A 137 -20.78 4.67 29.97
CA ASP A 137 -19.85 5.40 29.10
C ASP A 137 -18.94 4.47 28.29
N PRO A 138 -18.51 4.87 27.08
CA PRO A 138 -17.51 4.12 26.31
C PRO A 138 -16.11 4.19 26.95
N TYR A 139 -15.26 3.20 26.64
CA TYR A 139 -13.84 3.25 26.98
C TYR A 139 -13.09 4.23 26.06
N SER A 140 -12.21 5.08 26.62
CA SER A 140 -11.40 6.01 25.83
C SER A 140 -10.23 5.29 25.14
N LEU A 141 -9.73 5.85 24.03
CA LEU A 141 -8.60 5.27 23.29
C LEU A 141 -7.35 5.11 24.17
N ASN A 142 -7.10 6.07 25.08
CA ASN A 142 -6.01 6.01 26.04
C ASN A 142 -6.15 4.82 27.00
N THR A 143 -7.37 4.54 27.49
CA THR A 143 -7.64 3.37 28.35
C THR A 143 -7.45 2.06 27.59
N ILE A 144 -7.92 1.98 26.34
CA ILE A 144 -7.75 0.79 25.49
C ILE A 144 -6.27 0.52 25.25
N ASN A 145 -5.49 1.55 24.92
CA ASN A 145 -4.05 1.43 24.72
C ASN A 145 -3.30 1.05 26.00
N ALA A 146 -3.70 1.60 27.15
CA ALA A 146 -3.13 1.24 28.45
C ALA A 146 -3.34 -0.25 28.78
N TYR A 147 -4.58 -0.76 28.64
CA TYR A 147 -4.88 -2.18 28.90
C TYR A 147 -4.13 -3.10 27.92
N THR A 148 -4.09 -2.73 26.64
CA THR A 148 -3.38 -3.50 25.62
C THR A 148 -1.87 -3.53 25.88
N THR A 149 -1.29 -2.41 26.31
CA THR A 149 0.14 -2.32 26.65
C THR A 149 0.46 -3.12 27.91
N ALA A 150 -0.42 -3.08 28.91
CA ALA A 150 -0.27 -3.83 30.15
C ALA A 150 -0.30 -5.34 29.88
N LEU A 151 -1.28 -5.83 29.11
CA LEU A 151 -1.38 -7.24 28.72
C LEU A 151 -0.15 -7.74 27.94
N LYS A 152 0.46 -6.87 27.11
CA LYS A 152 1.64 -7.24 26.31
C LYS A 152 2.95 -7.29 27.11
N ASN A 153 3.14 -6.34 28.04
CA ASN A 153 4.47 -6.02 28.57
C ASN A 153 4.61 -6.12 30.09
N ALA A 154 3.51 -6.13 30.86
CA ALA A 154 3.60 -5.97 32.31
C ALA A 154 4.11 -7.23 33.04
N THR A 155 3.94 -8.42 32.46
CA THR A 155 4.51 -9.68 32.94
C THR A 155 6.04 -9.63 33.08
N ALA A 156 6.74 -8.87 32.24
CA ALA A 156 8.20 -8.72 32.29
C ALA A 156 8.69 -7.97 33.54
N LYS A 157 7.79 -7.26 34.25
CA LYS A 157 8.08 -6.54 35.50
C LYS A 157 7.69 -7.34 36.75
N LEU A 158 7.07 -8.52 36.59
CA LEU A 158 6.61 -9.36 37.69
C LEU A 158 7.65 -10.41 38.07
N ARG A 159 7.73 -10.69 39.38
CA ARG A 159 8.53 -11.77 39.96
C ARG A 159 7.71 -13.06 39.95
N LEU A 160 7.58 -13.66 38.78
CA LEU A 160 6.77 -14.86 38.58
C LEU A 160 7.44 -16.10 39.20
N THR A 161 6.65 -16.96 39.85
CA THR A 161 7.11 -18.22 40.45
C THR A 161 7.26 -19.33 39.42
N GLU A 162 6.53 -19.24 38.30
CA GLU A 162 6.54 -20.20 37.20
C GLU A 162 6.68 -19.48 35.84
N PRO A 163 7.36 -20.09 34.87
CA PRO A 163 7.56 -19.49 33.55
C PRO A 163 6.25 -19.52 32.74
N ILE A 164 5.74 -18.34 32.39
CA ILE A 164 4.57 -18.15 31.52
C ILE A 164 4.92 -17.25 30.32
N CYS A 165 4.07 -17.23 29.29
CA CYS A 165 4.27 -16.31 28.18
C CYS A 165 4.05 -14.87 28.64
N THR A 166 5.00 -13.98 28.33
CA THR A 166 4.95 -12.60 28.78
C THR A 166 3.91 -11.77 28.00
N ASP A 167 3.65 -12.10 26.75
CA ASP A 167 2.58 -11.48 25.98
C ASP A 167 1.26 -12.22 26.23
N LEU A 168 0.34 -11.62 26.99
CA LEU A 168 -0.92 -12.29 27.33
C LEU A 168 -1.85 -12.50 26.13
N PHE A 169 -1.60 -11.83 25.00
CA PHE A 169 -2.30 -12.11 23.74
C PHE A 169 -1.92 -13.48 23.13
N TYR A 170 -0.93 -14.17 23.71
CA TYR A 170 -0.59 -15.55 23.42
C TYR A 170 -1.71 -16.54 23.80
N TYR A 171 -2.46 -16.23 24.85
CA TYR A 171 -3.50 -17.12 25.35
C TYR A 171 -4.78 -16.90 24.57
N THR A 172 -5.14 -17.91 23.79
CA THR A 172 -6.32 -17.89 22.91
C THR A 172 -7.49 -18.70 23.48
N LEU A 173 -7.22 -19.50 24.52
CA LEU A 173 -8.19 -20.32 25.24
C LEU A 173 -8.37 -19.75 26.65
N VAL A 174 -9.60 -19.81 27.14
CA VAL A 174 -9.95 -19.29 28.47
C VAL A 174 -9.24 -20.06 29.57
N ASP A 175 -9.14 -21.38 29.46
CA ASP A 175 -8.53 -22.22 30.50
C ASP A 175 -7.01 -22.01 30.61
N ASP A 176 -6.32 -21.87 29.48
CA ASP A 176 -4.89 -21.56 29.44
C ASP A 176 -4.62 -20.14 29.96
N PHE A 177 -5.50 -19.19 29.61
CA PHE A 177 -5.43 -17.82 30.13
C PHE A 177 -5.68 -17.78 31.64
N ASP A 178 -6.66 -18.52 32.15
CA ASP A 178 -7.00 -18.58 33.58
C ASP A 178 -5.84 -19.17 34.40
N THR A 179 -5.14 -20.17 33.86
CA THR A 179 -3.93 -20.73 34.46
C THR A 179 -2.81 -19.69 34.55
N ALA A 180 -2.56 -18.96 33.45
CA ALA A 180 -1.55 -17.90 33.42
C ALA A 180 -1.91 -16.71 34.33
N GLN A 181 -3.18 -16.33 34.37
CA GLN A 181 -3.71 -15.29 35.25
C GLN A 181 -3.47 -15.65 36.73
N GLY A 182 -3.71 -16.90 37.12
CA GLY A 182 -3.45 -17.37 38.49
C GLY A 182 -1.98 -17.25 38.91
N ILE A 183 -1.05 -17.58 38.00
CA ILE A 183 0.40 -17.44 38.24
C ILE A 183 0.80 -15.96 38.37
N ILE A 184 0.19 -15.09 37.57
CA ILE A 184 0.43 -13.64 37.59
C ILE A 184 -0.06 -13.00 38.89
N GLU A 185 -1.28 -13.33 39.31
CA GLU A 185 -1.89 -12.81 40.52
C GLU A 185 -1.17 -13.29 41.79
N ALA A 186 -0.50 -14.45 41.72
CA ALA A 186 0.34 -14.99 42.79
C ALA A 186 1.73 -14.34 42.87
N ALA A 187 2.12 -13.48 41.91
CA ALA A 187 3.44 -12.85 41.92
C ALA A 187 3.59 -11.89 43.13
N PRO A 188 4.70 -11.95 43.91
CA PRO A 188 4.84 -11.20 45.16
C PRO A 188 4.79 -9.67 45.00
N ASN A 189 5.14 -9.16 43.82
CA ASN A 189 5.11 -7.73 43.49
C ASN A 189 3.95 -7.34 42.57
N PHE A 190 2.92 -8.20 42.44
CA PHE A 190 1.78 -7.95 41.58
C PHE A 190 1.04 -6.65 41.92
N GLU A 191 0.73 -6.41 43.21
CA GLU A 191 0.00 -5.22 43.65
C GLU A 191 0.77 -3.92 43.35
N GLU A 192 2.09 -3.93 43.52
CA GLU A 192 2.97 -2.78 43.24
C GLU A 192 2.99 -2.47 41.74
N VAL A 193 3.11 -3.50 40.90
CA VAL A 193 3.13 -3.36 39.44
C VAL A 193 1.76 -2.93 38.89
N ASP A 194 0.65 -3.46 39.42
CA ASP A 194 -0.71 -3.07 39.00
C ASP A 194 -1.06 -1.65 39.45
N ALA A 195 -0.59 -1.22 40.63
CA ALA A 195 -0.74 0.17 41.09
C ALA A 195 0.06 1.15 40.21
N ALA A 196 1.29 0.80 39.84
CA ALA A 196 2.13 1.61 38.96
C ALA A 196 1.59 1.70 37.52
N ALA A 197 0.76 0.75 37.10
CA ALA A 197 0.17 0.72 35.75
C ALA A 197 -0.95 1.76 35.52
N GLY A 198 -1.33 2.55 36.54
CA GLY A 198 -2.36 3.59 36.44
C GLY A 198 -3.78 3.03 36.32
N ASN A 199 -4.65 3.33 37.30
CA ASN A 199 -6.04 2.84 37.35
C ASN A 199 -6.18 1.30 37.30
N LYS A 200 -5.22 0.55 37.85
CA LYS A 200 -5.24 -0.93 37.84
C LYS A 200 -5.40 -1.50 36.42
N ALA A 201 -4.68 -0.90 35.48
CA ALA A 201 -4.80 -1.20 34.05
C ALA A 201 -4.48 -2.67 33.73
N TYR A 202 -3.69 -3.33 34.58
CA TYR A 202 -3.27 -4.69 34.35
C TYR A 202 -4.33 -5.70 34.79
N SER A 203 -4.83 -5.60 36.03
CA SER A 203 -5.95 -6.45 36.50
C SER A 203 -7.25 -6.20 35.72
N SER A 204 -7.56 -4.93 35.43
CA SER A 204 -8.72 -4.57 34.59
C SER A 204 -8.57 -5.09 33.16
N GLY A 205 -7.36 -5.02 32.60
CA GLY A 205 -7.01 -5.54 31.30
C GLY A 205 -7.19 -7.06 31.22
N MET A 206 -6.70 -7.81 32.21
CA MET A 206 -6.84 -9.28 32.26
C MET A 206 -8.30 -9.72 32.38
N MET A 207 -9.09 -9.06 33.23
CA MET A 207 -10.52 -9.34 33.37
C MET A 207 -11.27 -9.14 32.04
N LEU A 208 -10.99 -8.02 31.34
CA LEU A 208 -11.63 -7.70 30.06
C LEU A 208 -11.14 -8.61 28.94
N TYR A 209 -9.87 -9.00 28.94
CA TYR A 209 -9.32 -9.94 27.96
C TYR A 209 -9.90 -11.35 28.15
N ARG A 210 -10.04 -11.82 29.38
CA ARG A 210 -10.76 -13.06 29.70
C ARG A 210 -12.20 -13.03 29.17
N ARG A 211 -12.90 -11.91 29.38
CA ARG A 211 -14.26 -11.72 28.88
C ARG A 211 -14.29 -11.70 27.35
N PHE A 212 -13.33 -11.04 26.72
CA PHE A 212 -13.15 -11.07 25.27
C PHE A 212 -12.95 -12.50 24.77
N LEU A 213 -12.07 -13.30 25.38
CA LEU A 213 -11.86 -14.71 25.00
C LEU A 213 -13.13 -15.55 25.16
N LYS A 214 -13.93 -15.31 26.20
CA LYS A 214 -15.24 -15.94 26.38
C LYS A 214 -16.26 -15.54 25.32
N GLU A 215 -16.30 -14.26 24.95
CA GLU A 215 -17.22 -13.72 23.93
C GLU A 215 -16.78 -14.09 22.50
N LEU A 216 -15.48 -14.24 22.27
CA LEU A 216 -14.90 -14.74 21.03
C LEU A 216 -15.28 -16.20 20.76
N GLY A 217 -15.58 -16.94 21.84
CA GLY A 217 -15.98 -18.35 21.81
C GLY A 217 -14.83 -19.29 21.42
N GLU A 218 -14.93 -20.55 21.83
CA GLU A 218 -14.22 -21.61 21.11
C GLU A 218 -14.69 -21.58 19.65
N PRO A 219 -13.78 -21.61 18.65
CA PRO A 219 -14.19 -21.55 17.25
C PRO A 219 -15.07 -22.73 16.89
N SER A 220 -16.38 -22.47 16.78
CA SER A 220 -17.37 -23.47 16.38
C SER A 220 -17.64 -23.47 14.87
N THR A 221 -16.91 -22.66 14.08
CA THR A 221 -17.18 -22.45 12.65
C THR A 221 -15.91 -22.26 11.82
N TRP A 222 -15.81 -23.02 10.72
CA TRP A 222 -14.61 -23.10 9.88
C TRP A 222 -14.93 -22.96 8.40
N ILE A 223 -14.02 -22.40 7.59
CA ILE A 223 -14.06 -22.48 6.12
C ILE A 223 -12.99 -23.45 5.64
N PHE A 224 -13.35 -24.41 4.81
CA PHE A 224 -12.46 -25.37 4.16
C PHE A 224 -12.32 -25.01 2.69
N GLN A 225 -11.10 -24.71 2.25
CA GLN A 225 -10.82 -24.27 0.88
C GLN A 225 -10.42 -25.43 -0.02
N GLY A 226 -11.01 -25.47 -1.21
CA GLY A 226 -10.68 -26.40 -2.28
C GLY A 226 -10.25 -25.65 -3.55
N ASN A 227 -9.23 -26.17 -4.22
CA ASN A 227 -8.70 -25.61 -5.45
C ASN A 227 -9.19 -26.40 -6.68
N PRO A 228 -10.05 -25.79 -7.54
CA PRO A 228 -10.58 -26.43 -8.76
C PRO A 228 -9.53 -26.98 -9.71
N LYS A 229 -8.30 -26.46 -9.64
CA LYS A 229 -7.19 -26.96 -10.46
C LYS A 229 -6.84 -28.41 -10.14
N TYR A 230 -6.92 -28.80 -8.87
CA TYR A 230 -6.46 -30.13 -8.41
C TYR A 230 -7.60 -31.04 -7.96
N TYR A 231 -8.72 -30.46 -7.52
CA TYR A 231 -9.89 -31.19 -7.02
C TYR A 231 -11.17 -30.57 -7.56
N ASP A 232 -12.08 -31.37 -8.09
CA ASP A 232 -13.38 -30.94 -8.58
C ASP A 232 -14.37 -30.67 -7.43
N VAL A 233 -14.11 -29.60 -6.68
CA VAL A 233 -14.86 -29.25 -5.46
C VAL A 233 -16.36 -29.10 -5.72
N ILE A 234 -16.72 -28.53 -6.87
CA ILE A 234 -18.13 -28.27 -7.23
C ILE A 234 -18.85 -29.60 -7.46
N GLY A 235 -18.30 -30.48 -8.32
CA GLY A 235 -18.87 -31.80 -8.58
C GLY A 235 -18.95 -32.67 -7.32
N ALA A 236 -17.93 -32.59 -6.45
CA ALA A 236 -17.91 -33.29 -5.18
C ALA A 236 -19.02 -32.81 -4.23
N VAL A 237 -19.23 -31.49 -4.11
CA VAL A 237 -20.30 -30.92 -3.27
C VAL A 237 -21.68 -31.27 -3.82
N GLU A 238 -21.85 -31.32 -5.13
CA GLU A 238 -23.15 -31.67 -5.74
C GLU A 238 -23.49 -33.15 -5.57
N SER A 239 -22.49 -34.03 -5.60
CA SER A 239 -22.70 -35.48 -5.68
C SER A 239 -22.55 -36.19 -4.33
N LEU A 240 -21.78 -35.65 -3.38
CA LEU A 240 -21.53 -36.27 -2.09
C LEU A 240 -22.44 -35.71 -0.99
N GLU A 241 -22.81 -36.57 -0.03
CA GLU A 241 -23.45 -36.14 1.22
C GLU A 241 -22.43 -35.83 2.31
N LYS A 242 -21.21 -36.33 2.13
CA LYS A 242 -20.12 -36.26 3.08
C LYS A 242 -18.80 -36.14 2.32
N ILE A 243 -17.97 -35.19 2.73
CA ILE A 243 -16.66 -34.94 2.14
C ILE A 243 -15.57 -35.03 3.21
N THR A 244 -14.48 -35.70 2.90
CA THR A 244 -13.30 -35.76 3.78
C THR A 244 -12.37 -34.60 3.42
N TRP A 245 -11.98 -33.80 4.42
CA TRP A 245 -11.12 -32.65 4.21
C TRP A 245 -9.86 -32.72 5.05
N ALA A 246 -8.72 -32.41 4.45
CA ALA A 246 -7.44 -32.39 5.15
C ALA A 246 -7.36 -31.23 6.16
N VAL A 247 -6.84 -31.53 7.35
CA VAL A 247 -6.65 -30.56 8.44
C VAL A 247 -5.16 -30.29 8.63
N ASN A 248 -4.67 -29.23 7.99
CA ASN A 248 -3.26 -28.86 8.07
C ASN A 248 -2.95 -27.84 9.17
N GLN A 249 -3.97 -27.16 9.69
CA GLN A 249 -3.88 -26.21 10.80
C GLN A 249 -5.14 -26.31 11.69
N TYR A 250 -5.08 -25.71 12.89
CA TYR A 250 -6.15 -25.75 13.90
C TYR A 250 -6.58 -27.17 14.36
N GLN A 251 -5.71 -28.18 14.25
CA GLN A 251 -6.00 -29.59 14.55
C GLN A 251 -6.53 -29.84 15.97
N LYS A 252 -6.08 -29.06 16.97
CA LYS A 252 -6.56 -29.18 18.34
C LYS A 252 -7.88 -28.45 18.60
N GLN A 253 -8.23 -27.51 17.72
CA GLN A 253 -9.36 -26.59 17.88
C GLN A 253 -10.58 -27.03 17.07
N ILE A 254 -10.39 -27.67 15.91
CA ILE A 254 -11.50 -28.27 15.15
C ILE A 254 -12.01 -29.48 15.93
N LYS A 255 -13.30 -29.48 16.25
CA LYS A 255 -13.99 -30.52 17.00
C LYS A 255 -15.20 -31.06 16.24
N LYS A 256 -15.55 -32.29 16.57
CA LYS A 256 -16.84 -32.87 16.19
C LYS A 256 -17.98 -31.96 16.66
N GLY A 257 -18.87 -31.61 15.74
CA GLY A 257 -20.01 -30.72 15.99
C GLY A 257 -19.79 -29.30 15.48
N ASP A 258 -18.56 -28.93 15.10
CA ASP A 258 -18.29 -27.62 14.52
C ASP A 258 -18.99 -27.45 13.17
N LYS A 259 -19.41 -26.23 12.88
CA LYS A 259 -19.94 -25.82 11.59
C LYS A 259 -18.81 -25.65 10.58
N ALA A 260 -19.10 -25.97 9.33
CA ALA A 260 -18.15 -25.92 8.23
C ALA A 260 -18.77 -25.25 7.01
N TYR A 261 -18.01 -24.38 6.36
CA TYR A 261 -18.28 -23.84 5.04
C TYR A 261 -17.27 -24.39 4.05
N ILE A 262 -17.70 -24.69 2.83
CA ILE A 262 -16.83 -25.15 1.75
C ILE A 262 -16.61 -24.01 0.78
N TRP A 263 -15.34 -23.66 0.54
CA TRP A 263 -14.93 -22.56 -0.32
C TRP A 263 -14.24 -23.05 -1.58
N VAL A 264 -14.59 -22.46 -2.72
CA VAL A 264 -13.90 -22.67 -4.01
C VAL A 264 -12.91 -21.53 -4.30
N SER A 265 -11.62 -21.85 -4.50
CA SER A 265 -10.59 -20.83 -4.79
C SER A 265 -10.62 -20.37 -6.25
N GLY A 266 -10.25 -19.11 -6.52
CA GLY A 266 -10.18 -18.55 -7.87
C GLY A 266 -10.56 -17.06 -7.89
N SER A 267 -10.49 -16.43 -9.07
CA SER A 267 -10.97 -15.06 -9.29
C SER A 267 -12.46 -14.91 -8.99
N ASP A 268 -13.25 -15.94 -9.29
CA ASP A 268 -14.69 -16.04 -9.03
C ASP A 268 -15.01 -16.92 -7.78
N GLY A 269 -14.08 -16.96 -6.83
CA GLY A 269 -14.15 -17.79 -5.63
C GLY A 269 -15.25 -17.38 -4.66
N GLY A 270 -15.62 -18.28 -3.74
CA GLY A 270 -16.68 -18.05 -2.77
C GLY A 270 -17.10 -19.30 -2.00
N ILE A 271 -18.07 -19.15 -1.09
CA ILE A 271 -18.64 -20.27 -0.33
C ILE A 271 -19.70 -20.95 -1.18
N ILE A 272 -19.55 -22.26 -1.38
CA ILE A 272 -20.40 -23.10 -2.24
C ILE A 272 -21.18 -24.17 -1.47
N ALA A 273 -20.92 -24.36 -0.18
CA ALA A 273 -21.72 -25.22 0.69
C ALA A 273 -21.52 -24.90 2.17
N SER A 274 -22.45 -25.35 3.01
CA SER A 274 -22.33 -25.36 4.47
C SER A 274 -22.68 -26.74 5.03
N GLY A 275 -22.17 -27.04 6.22
CA GLY A 275 -22.27 -28.36 6.83
C GLY A 275 -21.73 -28.43 8.26
N THR A 276 -21.52 -29.65 8.76
CA THR A 276 -21.04 -29.93 10.12
C THR A 276 -19.93 -30.96 10.11
N VAL A 277 -18.92 -30.74 10.96
CA VAL A 277 -17.79 -31.62 11.22
C VAL A 277 -18.27 -32.84 12.02
N LEU A 278 -18.05 -34.05 11.52
CA LEU A 278 -18.57 -35.30 12.06
C LEU A 278 -17.64 -36.00 13.05
N CYS A 279 -16.34 -35.67 13.02
CA CYS A 279 -15.32 -36.28 13.86
C CYS A 279 -14.24 -35.26 14.20
N ASP A 280 -13.54 -35.49 15.30
CA ASP A 280 -12.28 -34.78 15.58
C ASP A 280 -11.26 -35.12 14.47
N PRO A 281 -10.20 -34.31 14.28
CA PRO A 281 -9.16 -34.61 13.31
C PRO A 281 -8.50 -35.97 13.58
N GLU A 282 -8.65 -36.90 12.64
CA GLU A 282 -8.17 -38.27 12.73
C GLU A 282 -7.16 -38.57 11.62
N LEU A 283 -6.19 -39.43 11.90
CA LEU A 283 -5.18 -39.82 10.93
C LEU A 283 -5.79 -40.76 9.88
N ARG A 284 -5.75 -40.39 8.60
CA ARG A 284 -6.36 -41.14 7.49
C ARG A 284 -5.36 -41.56 6.43
N LYS A 285 -5.65 -42.70 5.80
CA LYS A 285 -4.96 -43.15 4.59
C LYS A 285 -5.44 -42.34 3.38
N PRO A 286 -4.56 -42.00 2.43
CA PRO A 286 -4.95 -41.45 1.14
C PRO A 286 -5.97 -42.31 0.41
N ASN A 287 -7.02 -41.68 -0.13
CA ASN A 287 -7.93 -42.31 -1.06
C ASN A 287 -7.39 -42.11 -2.48
N THR A 288 -6.71 -43.11 -3.02
CA THR A 288 -6.12 -43.07 -4.37
C THR A 288 -7.15 -43.23 -5.48
N SER A 289 -8.42 -43.50 -5.14
CA SER A 289 -9.50 -43.76 -6.10
C SER A 289 -10.62 -42.71 -6.00
N ASP A 290 -10.32 -41.51 -5.50
CA ASP A 290 -11.29 -40.42 -5.41
C ASP A 290 -11.62 -39.87 -6.81
N PRO A 291 -12.86 -40.03 -7.32
CA PRO A 291 -13.24 -39.64 -8.68
C PRO A 291 -13.24 -38.13 -8.93
N TYR A 292 -13.14 -37.31 -7.88
CA TYR A 292 -13.08 -35.85 -8.00
C TYR A 292 -11.65 -35.29 -8.02
N THR A 293 -10.63 -36.15 -7.87
CA THR A 293 -9.23 -35.74 -8.03
C THR A 293 -8.87 -35.68 -9.52
N ARG A 294 -8.32 -34.56 -9.99
CA ARG A 294 -8.15 -34.32 -11.44
C ARG A 294 -6.87 -34.92 -12.05
N ASP A 295 -5.79 -35.02 -11.29
CA ASP A 295 -4.47 -35.50 -11.77
C ASP A 295 -3.92 -36.62 -10.87
N GLU A 296 -3.00 -36.31 -9.96
CA GLU A 296 -2.39 -37.25 -9.01
C GLU A 296 -3.08 -37.20 -7.62
N PRO A 297 -2.96 -38.26 -6.80
CA PRO A 297 -3.49 -38.25 -5.44
C PRO A 297 -2.95 -37.05 -4.64
N LEU A 298 -3.85 -36.22 -4.11
CA LEU A 298 -3.50 -35.01 -3.36
C LEU A 298 -2.62 -35.27 -2.12
N LYS A 299 -2.61 -36.51 -1.62
CA LYS A 299 -1.82 -36.99 -0.49
C LYS A 299 -1.25 -38.37 -0.80
N THR A 300 0.03 -38.57 -0.48
CA THR A 300 0.74 -39.85 -0.65
C THR A 300 0.95 -40.57 0.67
N ASP A 301 0.97 -39.83 1.79
CA ASP A 301 1.14 -40.34 3.15
C ASP A 301 -0.11 -40.11 4.02
N TYR A 302 -0.14 -40.73 5.20
CA TYR A 302 -1.20 -40.50 6.17
C TYR A 302 -1.31 -39.00 6.52
N TYR A 303 -2.54 -38.51 6.62
CA TYR A 303 -2.80 -37.10 6.92
C TYR A 303 -3.96 -36.98 7.90
N LEU A 304 -3.95 -35.92 8.71
CA LEU A 304 -5.08 -35.60 9.57
C LEU A 304 -6.21 -35.04 8.72
N ALA A 305 -7.40 -35.57 8.93
CA ALA A 305 -8.59 -35.16 8.20
C ALA A 305 -9.82 -35.19 9.10
N VAL A 306 -10.82 -34.41 8.71
CA VAL A 306 -12.17 -34.48 9.26
C VAL A 306 -13.16 -34.84 8.17
N ASP A 307 -14.28 -35.41 8.59
CA ASP A 307 -15.43 -35.58 7.72
C ASP A 307 -16.40 -34.45 7.93
N ILE A 308 -16.85 -33.85 6.83
CA ILE A 308 -17.84 -32.79 6.83
C ILE A 308 -19.11 -33.33 6.17
N LYS A 309 -20.21 -33.34 6.92
CA LYS A 309 -21.54 -33.60 6.36
C LYS A 309 -22.02 -32.34 5.64
N ILE A 310 -22.35 -32.46 4.36
CA ILE A 310 -22.88 -31.35 3.57
C ILE A 310 -24.38 -31.23 3.87
N GLU A 311 -24.81 -30.05 4.30
CA GLU A 311 -26.21 -29.80 4.69
C GLU A 311 -26.90 -28.80 3.75
N ARG A 312 -26.19 -27.79 3.28
CA ARG A 312 -26.68 -26.85 2.25
C ARG A 312 -25.70 -26.79 1.08
N LYS A 313 -26.21 -27.03 -0.12
CA LYS A 313 -25.47 -26.90 -1.39
C LYS A 313 -25.79 -25.54 -1.98
N LEU A 314 -24.77 -24.71 -2.16
CA LEU A 314 -24.87 -23.31 -2.60
C LEU A 314 -24.13 -23.13 -3.93
N THR A 315 -24.03 -24.16 -4.77
CA THR A 315 -23.27 -24.09 -6.03
C THR A 315 -23.88 -23.11 -7.04
N LEU A 316 -25.21 -22.96 -7.04
CA LEU A 316 -25.95 -21.99 -7.86
C LEU A 316 -26.16 -20.62 -7.17
N SER A 317 -26.15 -20.59 -5.83
CA SER A 317 -26.39 -19.41 -4.99
C SER A 317 -25.18 -19.12 -4.09
N LYS A 318 -23.98 -19.22 -4.67
CA LYS A 318 -22.73 -19.09 -3.92
C LYS A 318 -22.64 -17.74 -3.23
N VAL A 319 -22.02 -17.70 -2.05
CA VAL A 319 -21.64 -16.43 -1.40
C VAL A 319 -20.37 -15.93 -2.08
N PRO A 320 -20.42 -14.87 -2.91
CA PRO A 320 -19.27 -14.48 -3.71
C PRO A 320 -18.20 -13.80 -2.86
N ARG A 321 -16.93 -14.06 -3.16
CA ARG A 321 -15.79 -13.38 -2.54
C ARG A 321 -15.94 -11.85 -2.55
N ALA A 322 -16.43 -11.29 -3.65
CA ALA A 322 -16.61 -9.85 -3.80
C ALA A 322 -17.57 -9.26 -2.76
N VAL A 323 -18.63 -9.97 -2.38
CA VAL A 323 -19.60 -9.51 -1.38
C VAL A 323 -18.98 -9.46 0.02
N LEU A 324 -18.14 -10.44 0.35
CA LEU A 324 -17.46 -10.50 1.65
C LEU A 324 -16.31 -9.47 1.76
N LEU A 325 -15.68 -9.09 0.64
CA LEU A 325 -14.60 -8.10 0.62
C LEU A 325 -15.09 -6.67 0.91
N VAL A 326 -16.33 -6.35 0.54
CA VAL A 326 -16.89 -4.99 0.61
C VAL A 326 -17.77 -4.76 1.85
N ASP A 327 -17.80 -5.71 2.78
CA ASP A 327 -18.47 -5.59 4.07
C ASP A 327 -17.45 -5.49 5.20
N GLU A 328 -17.54 -4.43 6.01
CA GLU A 328 -16.60 -4.14 7.11
C GLU A 328 -16.41 -5.32 8.06
N ARG A 329 -17.44 -6.14 8.27
CA ARG A 329 -17.42 -7.27 9.22
C ARG A 329 -16.72 -8.49 8.65
N THR A 330 -16.69 -8.65 7.32
CA THR A 330 -16.14 -9.85 6.66
C THR A 330 -14.90 -9.59 5.82
N LYS A 331 -14.53 -8.33 5.55
CA LYS A 331 -13.31 -7.95 4.80
C LYS A 331 -12.02 -8.53 5.39
N GLN A 332 -12.02 -8.79 6.70
CA GLN A 332 -10.89 -9.35 7.47
C GLN A 332 -10.94 -10.88 7.64
N LEU A 333 -11.86 -11.59 6.98
CA LEU A 333 -11.86 -13.05 6.99
C LEU A 333 -10.48 -13.60 6.59
N GLU A 334 -9.97 -14.59 7.34
CA GLU A 334 -8.62 -15.14 7.11
C GLU A 334 -8.43 -15.65 5.67
N ILE A 335 -9.48 -16.21 5.06
CA ILE A 335 -9.42 -16.68 3.68
C ILE A 335 -9.27 -15.55 2.64
N LEU A 336 -9.63 -14.31 3.00
CA LEU A 336 -9.53 -13.14 2.13
C LEU A 336 -8.19 -12.42 2.30
N THR A 337 -7.69 -12.35 3.54
CA THR A 337 -6.45 -11.66 3.91
C THR A 337 -5.21 -12.56 3.78
N TYR A 338 -5.38 -13.88 3.95
CA TYR A 338 -4.31 -14.89 3.98
C TYR A 338 -4.69 -16.21 3.26
N PRO A 339 -4.96 -16.20 1.93
CA PRO A 339 -5.62 -17.30 1.22
C PRO A 339 -4.79 -18.59 1.04
N ALA A 340 -3.56 -18.67 1.56
CA ALA A 340 -2.61 -19.75 1.29
C ALA A 340 -2.77 -21.01 2.17
N ALA A 341 -3.85 -21.10 2.94
CA ALA A 341 -4.13 -22.23 3.85
C ALA A 341 -5.34 -23.08 3.41
N THR A 342 -5.55 -24.24 4.03
CA THR A 342 -6.62 -25.17 3.65
C THR A 342 -7.88 -25.08 4.51
N ASN A 343 -7.78 -24.55 5.73
CA ASN A 343 -8.92 -24.32 6.61
C ASN A 343 -8.74 -23.01 7.38
N PHE A 344 -9.81 -22.27 7.63
CA PHE A 344 -9.78 -20.90 8.14
C PHE A 344 -10.79 -20.72 9.25
N ARG A 345 -10.43 -19.94 10.27
CA ARG A 345 -11.35 -19.63 11.37
C ARG A 345 -12.39 -18.62 10.91
N VAL A 346 -13.64 -18.81 11.38
CA VAL A 346 -14.71 -17.83 11.21
C VAL A 346 -15.19 -17.38 12.58
N THR A 347 -15.16 -16.07 12.82
CA THR A 347 -15.74 -15.49 14.04
C THR A 347 -17.26 -15.51 13.99
N LYS A 348 -17.93 -15.47 15.14
CA LYS A 348 -19.40 -15.46 15.20
C LYS A 348 -20.04 -14.31 14.40
N ILE A 349 -19.44 -13.12 14.45
CA ILE A 349 -19.92 -11.96 13.68
C ILE A 349 -19.80 -12.22 12.17
N GLN A 350 -18.68 -12.81 11.72
CA GLN A 350 -18.50 -13.16 10.31
C GLN A 350 -19.47 -14.27 9.89
N GLU A 351 -19.72 -15.24 10.76
CA GLU A 351 -20.70 -16.30 10.52
C GLU A 351 -22.11 -15.73 10.35
N GLU A 352 -22.55 -14.84 11.25
CA GLU A 352 -23.86 -14.18 11.16
C GLU A 352 -24.04 -13.45 9.83
N VAL A 353 -23.00 -12.79 9.33
CA VAL A 353 -23.02 -12.12 8.02
C VAL A 353 -23.11 -13.14 6.89
N ILE A 354 -22.27 -14.18 6.91
CA ILE A 354 -22.31 -15.26 5.90
C ILE A 354 -23.71 -15.89 5.86
N GLU A 355 -24.30 -16.20 7.01
CA GLU A 355 -25.67 -16.74 7.11
C GLU A 355 -26.72 -15.76 6.61
N SER A 356 -26.59 -14.47 6.90
CA SER A 356 -27.53 -13.46 6.36
C SER A 356 -27.49 -13.40 4.83
N ILE A 357 -26.32 -13.60 4.21
CA ILE A 357 -26.18 -13.65 2.75
C ILE A 357 -26.84 -14.93 2.22
N ILE A 358 -26.58 -16.08 2.86
CA ILE A 358 -27.17 -17.37 2.48
C ILE A 358 -28.71 -17.33 2.59
N ASN A 359 -29.24 -16.68 3.63
CA ASN A 359 -30.69 -16.61 3.89
C ASN A 359 -31.39 -15.43 3.18
N GLY A 360 -30.65 -14.60 2.42
CA GLY A 360 -31.21 -13.48 1.66
C GLY A 360 -31.65 -12.27 2.52
N THR A 361 -31.23 -12.19 3.78
CA THR A 361 -31.53 -11.10 4.72
C THR A 361 -30.35 -10.15 4.92
N TYR A 362 -29.39 -10.16 4.00
CA TYR A 362 -28.13 -9.43 4.13
C TYR A 362 -28.30 -7.93 3.87
N GLU A 363 -27.90 -7.12 4.85
CA GLU A 363 -27.70 -5.69 4.71
C GLU A 363 -26.20 -5.37 4.76
N ARG A 364 -25.71 -4.69 3.72
CA ARG A 364 -24.29 -4.33 3.57
C ARG A 364 -23.89 -3.23 4.55
N VAL A 365 -22.78 -3.43 5.25
CA VAL A 365 -22.09 -2.39 6.02
C VAL A 365 -20.80 -2.00 5.27
N PRO A 366 -20.72 -0.81 4.65
CA PRO A 366 -19.57 -0.40 3.84
C PRO A 366 -18.28 -0.39 4.66
N ALA A 367 -17.18 -0.79 4.02
CA ALA A 367 -15.88 -0.78 4.68
C ALA A 367 -15.37 0.67 4.92
N VAL A 368 -14.82 0.96 6.10
CA VAL A 368 -14.36 2.31 6.51
C VAL A 368 -13.23 2.85 5.62
N ASP A 369 -12.56 1.96 4.88
CA ASP A 369 -11.47 2.28 3.95
C ASP A 369 -11.93 2.37 2.48
N GLU A 370 -13.23 2.36 2.20
CA GLU A 370 -13.70 2.67 0.84
C GLU A 370 -13.51 4.16 0.55
N PRO A 371 -12.76 4.55 -0.51
CA PRO A 371 -12.95 5.86 -1.08
C PRO A 371 -14.42 5.94 -1.53
N LYS A 372 -15.14 6.94 -1.01
CA LYS A 372 -16.51 7.24 -1.42
C LYS A 372 -16.56 7.33 -2.94
N PRO A 373 -17.50 6.65 -3.62
CA PRO A 373 -17.74 6.93 -5.03
C PRO A 373 -18.46 8.28 -5.12
N GLU A 374 -17.70 9.35 -5.34
CA GLU A 374 -18.25 10.56 -5.94
C GLU A 374 -18.61 10.22 -7.40
N ILE A 375 -19.91 10.31 -7.73
CA ILE A 375 -20.39 10.18 -9.09
C ILE A 375 -20.02 11.47 -9.83
N GLU A 376 -18.80 11.51 -10.36
CA GLU A 376 -18.48 12.42 -11.47
C GLU A 376 -18.84 11.69 -12.77
N VAL A 377 -19.82 12.22 -13.51
CA VAL A 377 -20.21 11.66 -14.81
C VAL A 377 -19.07 11.93 -15.80
N LYS A 378 -18.13 10.99 -15.90
CA LYS A 378 -17.02 11.05 -16.84
C LYS A 378 -17.55 10.96 -18.27
N ARG A 379 -17.41 12.04 -19.05
CA ARG A 379 -17.66 12.11 -20.51
C ARG A 379 -17.01 10.91 -21.21
N ARG A 380 -17.75 10.19 -22.08
CA ARG A 380 -17.23 9.02 -22.80
C ARG A 380 -16.78 9.37 -24.21
N TYR A 381 -15.89 8.52 -24.74
CA TYR A 381 -15.32 8.64 -26.08
C TYR A 381 -15.58 7.35 -26.86
N TRP A 382 -16.03 7.49 -28.09
CA TRP A 382 -16.46 6.41 -28.95
C TRP A 382 -15.73 6.42 -30.28
N LEU A 383 -15.42 5.23 -30.78
CA LEU A 383 -14.97 5.01 -32.14
C LEU A 383 -16.10 4.38 -32.95
N TYR A 384 -16.45 4.98 -34.08
CA TYR A 384 -17.67 4.67 -34.84
C TYR A 384 -17.38 4.48 -36.33
N ALA A 385 -17.94 3.45 -36.97
CA ALA A 385 -17.82 3.22 -38.41
C ALA A 385 -19.13 3.57 -39.14
N PRO A 386 -19.19 4.67 -39.92
CA PRO A 386 -20.37 5.05 -40.69
C PRO A 386 -20.49 4.21 -41.98
N GLY A 387 -20.88 2.95 -41.84
CA GLY A 387 -20.96 2.00 -42.94
C GLY A 387 -19.60 1.41 -43.32
N GLU A 388 -19.62 0.43 -44.24
CA GLU A 388 -18.41 -0.23 -44.72
C GLU A 388 -17.47 0.78 -45.40
N GLN A 389 -16.21 0.83 -44.97
CA GLN A 389 -15.22 1.84 -45.41
C GLN A 389 -15.73 3.28 -45.32
N ALA A 390 -16.54 3.60 -44.31
CA ALA A 390 -17.12 4.93 -44.11
C ALA A 390 -18.01 5.41 -45.27
N SER A 391 -18.66 4.48 -46.00
CA SER A 391 -19.50 4.80 -47.16
C SER A 391 -20.66 5.76 -46.89
N MET A 392 -21.14 5.84 -45.65
CA MET A 392 -22.23 6.74 -45.24
C MET A 392 -21.73 8.09 -44.69
N TRP A 393 -20.42 8.31 -44.62
CA TRP A 393 -19.82 9.48 -43.95
C TRP A 393 -20.35 10.81 -44.50
N GLU A 394 -20.29 11.01 -45.81
CA GLU A 394 -20.72 12.27 -46.45
C GLU A 394 -22.19 12.62 -46.13
N GLN A 395 -23.06 11.61 -46.20
CA GLN A 395 -24.48 11.79 -45.90
C GLN A 395 -24.69 12.09 -44.40
N PHE A 396 -24.06 11.33 -43.52
CA PHE A 396 -24.21 11.48 -42.07
C PHE A 396 -23.60 12.78 -41.54
N PHE A 397 -22.51 13.24 -42.15
CA PHE A 397 -21.92 14.53 -41.88
C PHE A 397 -22.87 15.67 -42.27
N ALA A 398 -23.40 15.65 -43.50
CA ALA A 398 -24.30 16.69 -44.01
C ALA A 398 -25.64 16.74 -43.23
N GLU A 399 -26.18 15.59 -42.86
CA GLU A 399 -27.43 15.47 -42.12
C GLU A 399 -27.26 15.68 -40.59
N LYS A 400 -26.02 15.83 -40.09
CA LYS A 400 -25.67 15.96 -38.66
C LYS A 400 -26.19 14.80 -37.80
N ILE A 401 -26.00 13.60 -38.31
CA ILE A 401 -26.42 12.36 -37.64
C ILE A 401 -25.28 11.34 -37.58
N MET A 402 -25.41 10.36 -36.68
CA MET A 402 -24.73 9.09 -36.75
C MET A 402 -25.79 7.99 -36.79
N GLY A 403 -25.59 6.95 -37.61
CA GLY A 403 -26.57 5.86 -37.74
C GLY A 403 -25.97 4.46 -37.83
N ILE A 404 -26.74 3.45 -37.43
CA ILE A 404 -26.35 2.03 -37.54
C ILE A 404 -27.36 1.24 -38.41
N GLY A 405 -26.87 0.28 -39.19
CA GLY A 405 -27.61 -0.34 -40.30
C GLY A 405 -28.38 -1.63 -39.99
N TRP A 406 -28.74 -1.89 -38.73
CA TRP A 406 -29.48 -3.10 -38.34
C TRP A 406 -31.01 -2.94 -38.47
N ASP A 407 -31.46 -2.36 -39.58
CA ASP A 407 -32.86 -1.92 -39.77
C ASP A 407 -33.90 -3.05 -39.62
N TYR A 408 -33.50 -4.28 -39.92
CA TYR A 408 -34.33 -5.49 -39.79
C TYR A 408 -34.72 -5.83 -38.34
N LEU A 409 -34.02 -5.26 -37.36
CA LEU A 409 -34.34 -5.43 -35.94
C LEU A 409 -35.56 -4.60 -35.51
N GLY A 410 -35.99 -3.62 -36.31
CA GLY A 410 -37.01 -2.65 -35.90
C GLY A 410 -36.55 -1.83 -34.70
N ASP A 411 -37.45 -1.12 -34.03
CA ASP A 411 -37.07 -0.23 -32.91
C ASP A 411 -36.36 -1.00 -31.77
N LEU A 412 -35.08 -0.67 -31.57
CA LEU A 412 -34.20 -1.33 -30.62
C LEU A 412 -34.61 -1.13 -29.15
N THR A 413 -35.41 -0.12 -28.84
CA THR A 413 -35.93 0.09 -27.47
C THR A 413 -36.90 -1.00 -27.01
N THR A 414 -37.41 -1.80 -27.95
CA THR A 414 -38.34 -2.90 -27.67
C THR A 414 -37.68 -4.16 -27.10
N TYR A 415 -36.34 -4.24 -27.13
CA TYR A 415 -35.59 -5.39 -26.62
C TYR A 415 -35.16 -5.19 -25.16
N PRO A 416 -35.60 -6.02 -24.21
CA PRO A 416 -35.29 -5.83 -22.79
C PRO A 416 -33.87 -6.26 -22.41
N THR A 417 -33.24 -7.14 -23.20
CA THR A 417 -31.91 -7.69 -22.91
C THR A 417 -31.08 -7.93 -24.17
N LYS A 418 -29.75 -8.01 -24.00
CA LYS A 418 -28.79 -8.32 -25.08
C LYS A 418 -29.04 -9.69 -25.71
N GLU A 419 -29.50 -10.65 -24.92
CA GLU A 419 -29.83 -12.01 -25.36
C GLU A 419 -30.97 -11.97 -26.38
N LYS A 420 -32.00 -11.14 -26.16
CA LYS A 420 -33.12 -11.01 -27.10
C LYS A 420 -32.73 -10.37 -28.43
N ILE A 421 -31.77 -9.45 -28.41
CA ILE A 421 -31.18 -8.89 -29.62
C ILE A 421 -30.43 -10.00 -30.38
N ASN A 422 -29.63 -10.82 -29.68
CA ASN A 422 -28.92 -11.93 -30.29
C ASN A 422 -29.87 -12.98 -30.89
N ASP A 423 -30.92 -13.38 -30.17
CA ASP A 423 -31.95 -14.33 -30.63
C ASP A 423 -32.53 -13.87 -31.98
N ARG A 424 -32.89 -12.58 -32.09
CA ARG A 424 -33.41 -11.99 -33.32
C ARG A 424 -32.37 -11.98 -34.45
N MET A 425 -31.11 -11.65 -34.14
CA MET A 425 -30.03 -11.67 -35.13
C MET A 425 -29.75 -13.07 -35.68
N GLN A 426 -29.82 -14.10 -34.84
CA GLN A 426 -29.66 -15.51 -35.25
C GLN A 426 -30.76 -15.97 -36.19
N GLN A 427 -32.02 -15.60 -35.89
CA GLN A 427 -33.17 -15.92 -36.73
C GLN A 427 -33.06 -15.32 -38.15
N GLU A 428 -32.61 -14.07 -38.24
CA GLU A 428 -32.51 -13.36 -39.52
C GLU A 428 -31.30 -13.81 -40.36
N ARG A 429 -30.19 -14.18 -39.70
CA ARG A 429 -28.97 -14.67 -40.39
C ARG A 429 -28.97 -16.17 -40.64
N ASN A 430 -29.92 -16.91 -40.07
CA ASN A 430 -30.01 -18.37 -40.12
C ASN A 430 -28.69 -19.05 -39.67
N GLU A 431 -28.12 -18.54 -38.57
CA GLU A 431 -26.85 -18.99 -38.00
C GLU A 431 -26.96 -19.16 -36.48
N ASP A 432 -26.53 -20.31 -35.95
CA ASP A 432 -26.56 -20.63 -34.52
C ASP A 432 -25.26 -20.23 -33.81
N LYS A 433 -24.87 -18.96 -33.94
CA LYS A 433 -23.69 -18.39 -33.25
C LYS A 433 -24.03 -17.07 -32.59
N TYR A 434 -23.33 -16.73 -31.50
CA TYR A 434 -23.56 -15.49 -30.76
C TYR A 434 -22.80 -14.32 -31.40
N PHE A 435 -23.49 -13.27 -31.82
CA PHE A 435 -22.92 -12.12 -32.52
C PHE A 435 -22.43 -11.03 -31.56
N MET A 436 -21.44 -11.35 -30.72
CA MET A 436 -21.03 -10.51 -29.58
C MET A 436 -20.77 -9.04 -29.95
N ASN A 437 -20.06 -8.78 -31.05
CA ASN A 437 -19.73 -7.40 -31.43
C ASN A 437 -20.93 -6.62 -31.95
N ASP A 438 -21.82 -7.26 -32.69
CA ASP A 438 -23.03 -6.63 -33.27
C ASP A 438 -24.04 -6.35 -32.15
N VAL A 439 -24.25 -7.31 -31.26
CA VAL A 439 -25.13 -7.18 -30.09
C VAL A 439 -24.66 -6.05 -29.17
N LEU A 440 -23.35 -5.95 -28.91
CA LEU A 440 -22.80 -4.87 -28.09
C LEU A 440 -22.94 -3.51 -28.79
N ALA A 441 -22.67 -3.42 -30.10
CA ALA A 441 -22.79 -2.17 -30.84
C ALA A 441 -24.22 -1.63 -30.82
N VAL A 442 -25.21 -2.50 -31.09
CA VAL A 442 -26.63 -2.15 -31.06
C VAL A 442 -27.08 -1.75 -29.65
N TRP A 443 -26.68 -2.51 -28.63
CA TRP A 443 -27.04 -2.23 -27.24
C TRP A 443 -26.44 -0.91 -26.75
N ASP A 444 -25.14 -0.69 -27.00
CA ASP A 444 -24.44 0.51 -26.54
C ASP A 444 -24.93 1.76 -27.25
N PHE A 445 -25.29 1.65 -28.53
CA PHE A 445 -25.89 2.74 -29.29
C PHE A 445 -27.23 3.21 -28.71
N VAL A 446 -28.00 2.34 -28.06
CA VAL A 446 -29.30 2.70 -27.46
C VAL A 446 -29.14 3.10 -25.99
N HIS A 447 -28.45 2.29 -25.19
CA HIS A 447 -28.47 2.37 -23.73
C HIS A 447 -27.23 3.02 -23.12
N THR A 448 -26.11 3.08 -23.83
CA THR A 448 -24.81 3.49 -23.26
C THR A 448 -24.38 4.87 -23.74
N ILE A 449 -24.53 5.20 -25.03
CA ILE A 449 -24.23 6.53 -25.58
C ILE A 449 -25.18 7.57 -24.97
N LYS A 450 -24.62 8.67 -24.49
CA LYS A 450 -25.36 9.82 -23.94
C LYS A 450 -25.04 11.11 -24.70
N PRO A 451 -25.92 12.13 -24.62
CA PRO A 451 -25.53 13.49 -24.98
C PRO A 451 -24.23 13.89 -24.26
N ASP A 452 -23.42 14.73 -24.91
CA ASP A 452 -22.05 15.14 -24.52
C ASP A 452 -20.94 14.11 -24.70
N ASP A 453 -21.24 12.87 -25.10
CA ASP A 453 -20.20 11.92 -25.49
C ASP A 453 -19.53 12.34 -26.81
N VAL A 454 -18.24 12.07 -26.95
CA VAL A 454 -17.45 12.36 -28.16
C VAL A 454 -17.37 11.12 -29.03
N VAL A 455 -17.52 11.28 -30.35
CA VAL A 455 -17.46 10.22 -31.34
C VAL A 455 -16.42 10.56 -32.41
N PHE A 456 -15.52 9.63 -32.67
CA PHE A 456 -14.59 9.66 -33.79
C PHE A 456 -15.06 8.68 -34.87
N ALA A 457 -15.37 9.19 -36.05
CA ALA A 457 -15.79 8.39 -37.21
C ALA A 457 -14.55 7.81 -37.90
N LYS A 458 -14.51 6.50 -38.16
CA LYS A 458 -13.37 5.81 -38.78
C LYS A 458 -13.66 5.30 -40.19
N ARG A 459 -12.63 5.33 -41.04
CA ARG A 459 -12.58 4.65 -42.34
C ARG A 459 -11.59 3.48 -42.27
N GLY A 460 -12.12 2.27 -42.42
CA GLY A 460 -11.33 1.06 -42.31
C GLY A 460 -10.73 0.89 -40.90
N LYS A 461 -9.43 0.52 -40.86
CA LYS A 461 -8.69 0.24 -39.64
C LYS A 461 -7.65 1.31 -39.26
N SER A 462 -7.30 2.20 -40.17
CA SER A 462 -6.14 3.08 -40.00
C SER A 462 -6.48 4.56 -40.07
N GLN A 463 -7.74 4.93 -40.35
CA GLN A 463 -8.11 6.33 -40.57
C GLN A 463 -9.32 6.74 -39.74
N ILE A 464 -9.28 7.96 -39.22
CA ILE A 464 -10.41 8.72 -38.69
C ILE A 464 -10.79 9.76 -39.73
N VAL A 465 -12.08 9.90 -40.03
CA VAL A 465 -12.63 10.83 -41.03
C VAL A 465 -13.36 12.01 -40.40
N GLY A 466 -13.62 11.98 -39.09
CA GLY A 466 -14.17 13.13 -38.40
C GLY A 466 -14.43 12.92 -36.92
N ARG A 467 -14.73 14.03 -36.26
CA ARG A 467 -15.02 14.12 -34.82
C ARG A 467 -16.37 14.81 -34.63
N GLY A 468 -17.17 14.32 -33.70
CA GLY A 468 -18.43 14.96 -33.31
C GLY A 468 -18.82 14.73 -31.86
N VAL A 469 -19.75 15.55 -31.36
CA VAL A 469 -20.31 15.46 -30.01
C VAL A 469 -21.79 15.11 -30.10
N VAL A 470 -22.22 14.10 -29.35
CA VAL A 470 -23.61 13.60 -29.40
C VAL A 470 -24.57 14.64 -28.80
N GLU A 471 -25.64 14.97 -29.52
CA GLU A 471 -26.63 15.98 -29.11
C GLU A 471 -27.96 15.37 -28.64
N SER A 472 -28.25 14.12 -29.01
CA SER A 472 -29.55 13.50 -28.70
C SER A 472 -29.44 12.09 -28.09
N GLY A 473 -30.54 11.68 -27.48
CA GLY A 473 -30.84 10.26 -27.24
C GLY A 473 -30.97 9.48 -28.55
N TYR A 474 -31.19 8.17 -28.43
CA TYR A 474 -31.51 7.28 -29.56
C TYR A 474 -32.83 7.66 -30.23
N ILE A 475 -32.86 7.61 -31.56
CA ILE A 475 -34.04 7.87 -32.40
C ILE A 475 -34.17 6.72 -33.41
N PHE A 476 -35.37 6.15 -33.50
CA PHE A 476 -35.75 5.27 -34.60
C PHE A 476 -36.53 6.08 -35.64
N ASP A 477 -35.93 6.29 -36.81
CA ASP A 477 -36.52 7.06 -37.91
C ASP A 477 -36.98 6.13 -39.04
N ASP A 478 -38.25 5.76 -39.00
CA ASP A 478 -38.87 4.85 -39.97
C ASP A 478 -39.09 5.49 -41.35
N SER A 479 -38.89 6.81 -41.48
CA SER A 479 -38.97 7.50 -42.77
C SER A 479 -37.76 7.26 -43.68
N ARG A 480 -36.65 6.77 -43.12
CA ARG A 480 -35.41 6.47 -43.86
C ARG A 480 -35.49 5.12 -44.57
N SER A 481 -34.93 5.05 -45.78
CA SER A 481 -34.83 3.79 -46.53
C SER A 481 -33.82 2.80 -45.93
N SER A 482 -32.79 3.29 -45.26
CA SER A 482 -31.77 2.50 -44.57
C SER A 482 -31.10 3.31 -43.45
N TYR A 483 -30.44 2.64 -42.50
CA TYR A 483 -29.86 3.22 -41.29
C TYR A 483 -30.90 4.02 -40.49
N LYS A 484 -31.98 3.35 -40.11
CA LYS A 484 -33.13 3.89 -39.37
C LYS A 484 -32.79 4.20 -37.91
N HIS A 485 -31.72 3.61 -37.37
CA HIS A 485 -31.26 3.84 -36.01
C HIS A 485 -30.28 5.01 -35.97
N ILE A 486 -30.70 6.17 -35.49
CA ILE A 486 -29.90 7.39 -35.54
C ILE A 486 -29.76 8.09 -34.19
N ARG A 487 -28.73 8.93 -34.10
CA ARG A 487 -28.57 9.98 -33.09
C ARG A 487 -28.15 11.27 -33.79
N LYS A 488 -28.64 12.41 -33.30
CA LYS A 488 -28.13 13.71 -33.71
C LYS A 488 -26.76 13.92 -33.12
N ILE A 489 -25.85 14.43 -33.94
CA ILE A 489 -24.46 14.65 -33.56
C ILE A 489 -23.98 15.96 -34.18
N ASN A 490 -23.32 16.78 -33.37
CA ASN A 490 -22.62 17.94 -33.84
C ASN A 490 -21.23 17.51 -34.32
N TRP A 491 -21.09 17.20 -35.60
CA TRP A 491 -19.78 16.95 -36.21
C TRP A 491 -18.97 18.24 -36.21
N THR A 492 -17.91 18.29 -35.40
CA THR A 492 -17.06 19.47 -35.22
C THR A 492 -15.93 19.52 -36.24
N ASN A 493 -15.50 18.38 -36.79
CA ASN A 493 -14.42 18.29 -37.76
C ASN A 493 -14.65 17.12 -38.75
N ASN A 494 -14.21 17.28 -40.00
CA ASN A 494 -14.25 16.27 -41.07
C ASN A 494 -12.89 15.97 -41.69
N GLU A 495 -11.80 16.36 -41.02
CA GLU A 495 -10.46 16.11 -41.50
C GLU A 495 -10.00 14.68 -41.24
N GLU A 496 -9.30 14.12 -42.24
CA GLU A 496 -8.77 12.76 -42.15
C GLU A 496 -7.47 12.73 -41.35
N CYS A 497 -7.40 11.85 -40.36
CA CYS A 497 -6.20 11.60 -39.57
C CYS A 497 -5.89 10.11 -39.53
N ASN A 498 -4.62 9.76 -39.40
CA ASN A 498 -4.25 8.37 -39.14
C ASN A 498 -4.63 8.02 -37.70
N TYR A 499 -5.30 6.89 -37.51
CA TYR A 499 -5.52 6.34 -36.20
C TYR A 499 -4.17 5.76 -35.71
N PRO A 500 -3.71 6.08 -34.49
CA PRO A 500 -2.35 5.77 -34.03
C PRO A 500 -2.10 4.26 -33.79
N GLU A 501 -3.16 3.45 -33.78
CA GLU A 501 -3.12 2.00 -33.64
C GLU A 501 -3.86 1.33 -34.82
N GLU A 502 -4.06 0.01 -34.77
CA GLU A 502 -5.01 -0.67 -35.65
C GLU A 502 -6.43 -0.59 -35.04
N ALA A 503 -7.34 0.12 -35.67
CA ALA A 503 -8.71 0.27 -35.18
C ALA A 503 -9.48 -1.06 -35.25
N PRO A 504 -10.32 -1.36 -34.25
CA PRO A 504 -11.14 -2.56 -34.25
C PRO A 504 -12.05 -2.65 -35.50
N ASN A 505 -12.32 -3.87 -35.95
CA ASN A 505 -13.30 -4.15 -37.02
C ASN A 505 -14.76 -3.97 -36.58
N LYS A 506 -15.02 -3.36 -35.42
CA LYS A 506 -16.37 -3.17 -34.86
C LYS A 506 -16.99 -1.87 -35.36
N THR A 507 -18.32 -1.85 -35.47
CA THR A 507 -19.09 -0.66 -35.87
C THR A 507 -19.08 0.43 -34.80
N LEU A 508 -19.09 0.05 -33.53
CA LEU A 508 -19.04 0.96 -32.39
C LEU A 508 -18.11 0.38 -31.32
N THR A 509 -17.27 1.22 -30.70
CA THR A 509 -16.36 0.81 -29.62
C THR A 509 -16.17 1.94 -28.62
N ASP A 510 -16.40 1.66 -27.33
CA ASP A 510 -16.04 2.57 -26.24
C ASP A 510 -14.51 2.61 -26.09
N ILE A 511 -13.93 3.79 -26.31
CA ILE A 511 -12.50 4.05 -26.17
C ILE A 511 -12.17 4.92 -24.95
N SER A 512 -13.12 5.19 -24.05
CA SER A 512 -12.96 6.08 -22.88
C SER A 512 -11.81 5.71 -21.94
N ARG A 513 -11.28 4.48 -22.05
CA ARG A 513 -10.15 3.96 -21.27
C ARG A 513 -8.80 4.08 -21.99
N LYS A 514 -8.79 4.50 -23.25
CA LYS A 514 -7.60 4.71 -24.09
C LYS A 514 -7.19 6.18 -24.10
N THR A 515 -6.79 6.70 -22.94
CA THR A 515 -6.50 8.14 -22.77
C THR A 515 -5.48 8.65 -23.77
N GLY A 516 -4.38 7.92 -24.02
CA GLY A 516 -3.38 8.35 -25.02
C GLY A 516 -3.90 8.43 -26.46
N THR A 517 -4.82 7.54 -26.86
CA THR A 517 -5.47 7.64 -28.18
C THR A 517 -6.43 8.81 -28.23
N ILE A 518 -7.18 9.05 -27.15
CA ILE A 518 -8.10 10.19 -27.04
C ILE A 518 -7.30 11.49 -27.11
N ASP A 519 -6.21 11.61 -26.35
CA ASP A 519 -5.36 12.79 -26.31
C ASP A 519 -4.76 13.07 -27.70
N PHE A 520 -4.27 12.05 -28.40
CA PHE A 520 -3.80 12.18 -29.79
C PHE A 520 -4.89 12.71 -30.73
N LEU A 521 -6.09 12.12 -30.69
CA LEU A 521 -7.19 12.52 -31.57
C LEU A 521 -7.75 13.90 -31.22
N GLU A 522 -7.95 14.21 -29.95
CA GLU A 522 -8.39 15.53 -29.49
C GLU A 522 -7.36 16.60 -29.83
N ASN A 523 -6.06 16.34 -29.65
CA ASN A 523 -5.01 17.28 -30.04
C ASN A 523 -4.99 17.52 -31.56
N PHE A 524 -5.07 16.47 -32.38
CA PHE A 524 -5.15 16.60 -33.84
C PHE A 524 -6.32 17.48 -34.28
N TYR A 525 -7.51 17.25 -33.70
CA TYR A 525 -8.70 18.02 -34.05
C TYR A 525 -8.75 19.41 -33.39
N ALA A 526 -7.99 19.64 -32.32
CA ALA A 526 -7.80 20.95 -31.72
C ALA A 526 -6.89 21.84 -32.59
N GLU A 527 -5.80 21.29 -33.16
CA GLU A 527 -4.79 22.02 -33.93
C GLU A 527 -5.32 22.67 -35.23
N LYS A 528 -6.41 22.16 -35.80
CA LYS A 528 -6.89 22.59 -37.13
C LYS A 528 -8.24 23.29 -37.17
N SER A 529 -8.88 23.51 -36.02
CA SER A 529 -10.11 24.31 -35.90
C SER A 529 -9.88 25.83 -35.94
N ILE A 530 -8.69 26.28 -36.31
CA ILE A 530 -8.29 27.69 -36.31
C ILE A 530 -8.35 28.22 -37.74
N ASP A 531 -9.56 28.54 -38.22
CA ASP A 531 -9.71 29.58 -39.23
C ASP A 531 -10.18 30.86 -38.54
N SER A 532 -9.22 31.78 -38.37
CA SER A 532 -9.34 33.17 -37.95
C SER A 532 -10.05 33.45 -36.60
N SER A 533 -9.23 33.85 -35.62
CA SER A 533 -9.57 34.60 -34.40
C SER A 533 -10.10 33.82 -33.18
N SER A 534 -9.29 32.91 -32.66
CA SER A 534 -9.06 32.87 -31.21
C SER A 534 -7.68 32.29 -30.93
N PHE A 535 -6.85 33.10 -30.28
CA PHE A 535 -5.51 32.81 -29.81
C PHE A 535 -5.41 31.40 -29.20
N ILE A 536 -4.30 30.70 -29.44
CA ILE A 536 -3.76 29.78 -28.44
C ILE A 536 -3.75 30.62 -27.16
N GLU A 537 -4.58 30.31 -26.17
CA GLU A 537 -4.23 30.72 -24.83
C GLU A 537 -2.93 29.97 -24.55
N GLU A 538 -1.79 30.63 -24.86
CA GLU A 538 -0.61 30.46 -24.04
C GLU A 538 -1.16 30.60 -22.64
N LYS A 539 -1.22 29.50 -21.89
CA LYS A 539 -1.46 29.59 -20.45
C LYS A 539 -0.36 30.52 -19.94
N SER A 540 -0.72 31.78 -19.73
CA SER A 540 0.17 32.81 -19.27
C SER A 540 0.46 32.51 -17.81
N TYR A 541 1.54 31.79 -17.56
CA TYR A 541 2.03 31.57 -16.20
C TYR A 541 2.71 32.83 -15.71
N ASP A 542 2.51 33.15 -14.43
CA ASP A 542 3.19 34.28 -13.82
C ASP A 542 4.71 34.15 -14.00
N PRO A 543 5.39 35.23 -14.42
CA PRO A 543 6.85 35.22 -14.49
C PRO A 543 7.43 34.97 -13.10
N TYR A 544 8.55 34.27 -13.05
CA TYR A 544 9.27 33.98 -11.82
C TYR A 544 10.78 34.05 -12.07
N SER A 545 11.41 35.05 -11.46
CA SER A 545 12.82 35.35 -11.64
C SER A 545 13.72 34.74 -10.56
N ASP A 546 15.03 34.78 -10.81
CA ASP A 546 16.04 34.42 -9.82
C ASP A 546 15.96 35.31 -8.57
N ASP A 547 15.62 36.60 -8.72
CA ASP A 547 15.43 37.53 -7.60
C ASP A 547 14.21 37.17 -6.74
N ASP A 548 13.14 36.68 -7.37
CA ASP A 548 11.95 36.21 -6.65
C ASP A 548 12.29 35.00 -5.78
N PHE A 549 13.10 34.06 -6.30
CA PHE A 549 13.62 32.94 -5.52
C PHE A 549 14.41 33.39 -4.30
N ILE A 550 15.40 34.27 -4.49
CA ILE A 550 16.31 34.73 -3.43
C ILE A 550 15.51 35.40 -2.30
N LYS A 551 14.51 36.22 -2.66
CA LYS A 551 13.64 36.91 -1.71
C LYS A 551 12.71 35.96 -0.96
N GLU A 552 12.04 35.05 -1.65
CA GLU A 552 11.01 34.19 -1.05
C GLU A 552 11.59 33.02 -0.24
N VAL A 553 12.73 32.45 -0.67
CA VAL A 553 13.34 31.27 -0.03
C VAL A 553 14.32 31.67 1.08
N PHE A 554 14.60 32.96 1.23
CA PHE A 554 15.59 33.50 2.17
C PHE A 554 16.97 32.87 2.00
N MET A 555 17.41 32.71 0.75
CA MET A 555 18.71 32.15 0.38
C MET A 555 19.61 33.25 -0.16
N SER A 556 20.91 33.25 0.15
CA SER A 556 21.83 34.21 -0.46
C SER A 556 22.00 33.96 -1.96
N GLU A 557 22.30 35.01 -2.72
CA GLU A 557 22.55 34.91 -4.17
C GLU A 557 23.65 33.89 -4.49
N GLU A 558 24.77 33.91 -3.73
CA GLU A 558 25.86 32.95 -3.88
C GLU A 558 25.38 31.49 -3.74
N MET A 559 24.57 31.21 -2.71
CA MET A 559 24.03 29.87 -2.46
C MET A 559 23.02 29.45 -3.52
N PHE A 560 22.18 30.38 -3.99
CA PHE A 560 21.23 30.14 -5.07
C PHE A 560 21.94 29.82 -6.38
N VAL A 561 22.92 30.62 -6.79
CA VAL A 561 23.72 30.39 -8.00
C VAL A 561 24.42 29.03 -7.92
N LYS A 562 24.97 28.68 -6.75
CA LYS A 562 25.58 27.37 -6.51
C LYS A 562 24.55 26.24 -6.66
N LEU A 563 23.37 26.35 -6.05
CA LEU A 563 22.31 25.35 -6.12
C LEU A 563 21.79 25.17 -7.56
N LYS A 564 21.45 26.27 -8.24
CA LYS A 564 21.02 26.28 -9.65
C LYS A 564 22.09 25.65 -10.54
N GLY A 565 23.35 26.04 -10.38
CA GLY A 565 24.47 25.46 -11.13
C GLY A 565 24.67 23.96 -10.88
N LEU A 566 24.52 23.50 -9.63
CA LEU A 566 24.58 22.08 -9.29
C LEU A 566 23.48 21.29 -9.98
N LEU A 567 22.23 21.78 -9.93
CA LEU A 567 21.09 21.11 -10.56
C LEU A 567 21.22 21.08 -12.08
N LEU A 568 21.60 22.20 -12.70
CA LEU A 568 21.79 22.28 -14.15
C LEU A 568 22.89 21.33 -14.64
N ARG A 569 24.00 21.21 -13.89
CA ARG A 569 25.12 20.34 -14.23
C ARG A 569 24.84 18.86 -13.98
N LYS A 570 24.30 18.52 -12.81
CA LYS A 570 24.13 17.11 -12.37
C LYS A 570 22.78 16.54 -12.75
N LYS A 571 21.79 17.36 -13.11
CA LYS A 571 20.38 17.02 -13.35
C LYS A 571 19.64 16.43 -12.14
N ASN A 572 20.35 16.05 -11.08
CA ASN A 572 19.77 15.59 -9.82
C ASN A 572 20.43 16.26 -8.61
N VAL A 573 19.61 16.76 -7.69
CA VAL A 573 20.07 17.34 -6.42
C VAL A 573 19.22 16.81 -5.26
N ILE A 574 19.82 16.63 -4.09
CA ILE A 574 19.14 16.38 -2.82
C ILE A 574 19.33 17.61 -1.95
N LEU A 575 18.21 18.24 -1.60
CA LEU A 575 18.14 19.27 -0.58
C LEU A 575 18.07 18.57 0.78
N GLN A 576 19.11 18.72 1.59
CA GLN A 576 19.16 18.14 2.93
C GLN A 576 19.31 19.24 3.97
N GLY A 577 18.73 19.02 5.13
CA GLY A 577 18.86 19.96 6.24
C GLY A 577 17.83 19.66 7.32
N ALA A 578 17.87 20.46 8.36
CA ALA A 578 16.99 20.29 9.50
C ALA A 578 15.50 20.51 9.13
N PRO A 579 14.56 20.02 9.95
CA PRO A 579 13.14 20.27 9.74
C PRO A 579 12.84 21.78 9.71
N GLY A 580 11.92 22.19 8.83
CA GLY A 580 11.47 23.58 8.75
C GLY A 580 12.44 24.59 8.12
N VAL A 581 13.50 24.15 7.43
CA VAL A 581 14.38 25.05 6.66
C VAL A 581 13.83 25.42 5.26
N GLY A 582 12.60 25.02 4.94
CA GLY A 582 11.94 25.38 3.68
C GLY A 582 12.31 24.53 2.46
N LYS A 583 12.78 23.29 2.63
CA LYS A 583 13.20 22.40 1.52
C LYS A 583 12.13 22.22 0.44
N THR A 584 10.90 21.87 0.84
CA THR A 584 9.74 21.69 -0.07
C THR A 584 9.39 22.96 -0.82
N TYR A 585 9.43 24.09 -0.12
CA TYR A 585 9.19 25.40 -0.72
C TYR A 585 10.29 25.74 -1.73
N ALA A 586 11.56 25.57 -1.36
CA ALA A 586 12.71 25.84 -2.21
C ALA A 586 12.74 24.95 -3.47
N ALA A 587 12.39 23.66 -3.37
CA ALA A 587 12.41 22.74 -4.51
C ALA A 587 11.49 23.20 -5.66
N GLN A 588 10.25 23.60 -5.33
CA GLN A 588 9.29 24.10 -6.32
C GLN A 588 9.71 25.46 -6.88
N ARG A 589 10.14 26.39 -6.01
CA ARG A 589 10.60 27.70 -6.46
C ARG A 589 11.85 27.63 -7.34
N LEU A 590 12.74 26.67 -7.09
CA LEU A 590 13.93 26.44 -7.91
C LEU A 590 13.55 26.01 -9.33
N ALA A 591 12.54 25.14 -9.45
CA ALA A 591 11.98 24.77 -10.75
C ALA A 591 11.42 26.00 -11.49
N PHE A 592 10.61 26.82 -10.80
CA PHE A 592 10.06 28.04 -11.40
C PHE A 592 11.13 29.04 -11.83
N ALA A 593 12.18 29.25 -11.03
CA ALA A 593 13.27 30.15 -11.36
C ALA A 593 14.06 29.68 -12.59
N ILE A 594 14.23 28.36 -12.77
CA ILE A 594 14.87 27.80 -13.97
C ILE A 594 13.95 27.90 -15.19
N MET A 595 12.63 27.73 -15.01
CA MET A 595 11.64 27.87 -16.08
C MET A 595 11.33 29.33 -16.45
N GLY A 596 11.68 30.29 -15.58
CA GLY A 596 11.29 31.70 -15.70
C GLY A 596 9.80 31.97 -15.42
N THR A 597 9.02 30.95 -15.05
CA THR A 597 7.55 31.00 -14.91
C THR A 597 7.06 30.02 -13.85
N LYS A 598 5.89 30.30 -13.26
CA LYS A 598 5.20 29.40 -12.32
C LYS A 598 4.40 28.29 -13.01
N ASP A 599 5.01 27.61 -13.97
CA ASP A 599 4.37 26.54 -14.73
C ASP A 599 4.35 25.23 -13.93
N ILE A 600 3.21 24.93 -13.33
CA ILE A 600 3.01 23.70 -12.55
C ILE A 600 2.87 22.44 -13.42
N SER A 601 2.58 22.57 -14.72
CA SER A 601 2.33 21.41 -15.59
C SER A 601 3.60 20.59 -15.83
N ARG A 602 4.77 21.24 -15.77
CA ARG A 602 6.09 20.62 -15.92
C ARG A 602 6.75 20.25 -14.59
N VAL A 603 6.00 20.29 -13.49
CA VAL A 603 6.47 19.92 -12.14
C VAL A 603 5.62 18.80 -11.58
N LYS A 604 6.26 17.66 -11.24
CA LYS A 604 5.60 16.55 -10.56
C LYS A 604 6.19 16.36 -9.18
N VAL A 605 5.34 16.28 -8.15
CA VAL A 605 5.74 16.02 -6.77
C VAL A 605 5.23 14.65 -6.34
N VAL A 606 6.11 13.85 -5.73
CA VAL A 606 5.77 12.59 -5.05
C VAL A 606 6.45 12.55 -3.69
N GLN A 607 5.95 11.73 -2.77
CA GLN A 607 6.56 11.51 -1.47
C GLN A 607 6.87 10.01 -1.30
N PHE A 608 8.08 9.69 -0.83
CA PHE A 608 8.46 8.31 -0.55
C PHE A 608 8.12 7.88 0.87
N HIS A 609 7.79 6.60 1.01
CA HIS A 609 7.53 5.92 2.28
C HIS A 609 8.11 4.50 2.22
N GLN A 610 8.18 3.82 3.37
CA GLN A 610 8.89 2.52 3.47
C GLN A 610 8.33 1.43 2.55
N SER A 611 7.02 1.45 2.27
CA SER A 611 6.37 0.50 1.36
C SER A 611 6.42 0.92 -0.12
N TYR A 612 7.00 2.07 -0.47
CA TYR A 612 7.04 2.56 -1.85
C TYR A 612 8.00 1.69 -2.67
N SER A 613 7.54 1.21 -3.83
CA SER A 613 8.23 0.19 -4.61
C SER A 613 8.44 0.60 -6.07
N TYR A 614 9.19 -0.20 -6.83
CA TYR A 614 9.36 -0.01 -8.27
C TYR A 614 8.00 -0.03 -8.99
N GLU A 615 7.12 -0.93 -8.56
CA GLU A 615 5.79 -1.13 -9.12
C GLU A 615 4.85 0.07 -8.88
N ASP A 616 5.15 0.90 -7.88
CA ASP A 616 4.45 2.18 -7.65
C ASP A 616 5.06 3.31 -8.48
N PHE A 617 6.39 3.29 -8.72
CA PHE A 617 7.15 4.41 -9.27
C PHE A 617 7.26 4.38 -10.80
N ILE A 618 7.57 3.21 -11.36
CA ILE A 618 7.86 3.01 -12.79
C ILE A 618 6.71 2.30 -13.47
N MET A 619 6.48 1.02 -13.14
CA MET A 619 5.33 0.26 -13.59
C MET A 619 5.21 -1.07 -12.85
N GLY A 620 3.99 -1.55 -12.68
CA GLY A 620 3.74 -2.86 -12.08
C GLY A 620 2.31 -3.34 -12.29
N PHE A 621 2.10 -4.64 -12.05
CA PHE A 621 0.79 -5.25 -12.19
C PHE A 621 -0.14 -4.85 -11.04
N ARG A 622 -1.31 -4.31 -11.38
CA ARG A 622 -2.38 -3.95 -10.44
C ARG A 622 -3.65 -4.73 -10.76
N PRO A 623 -4.45 -5.06 -9.74
CA PRO A 623 -5.74 -5.71 -9.98
C PRO A 623 -6.70 -4.74 -10.69
N ASP A 624 -7.36 -5.19 -11.76
CA ASP A 624 -8.35 -4.41 -12.56
C ASP A 624 -9.73 -5.10 -12.58
N GLY A 625 -10.07 -5.82 -11.51
CA GLY A 625 -11.33 -6.57 -11.37
C GLY A 625 -11.40 -7.87 -12.19
N ASN A 626 -10.83 -7.91 -13.40
CA ASN A 626 -10.82 -9.08 -14.29
C ASN A 626 -9.49 -9.86 -14.30
N GLY A 627 -8.53 -9.48 -13.47
CA GLY A 627 -7.17 -10.03 -13.43
C GLY A 627 -6.15 -8.98 -13.03
N PHE A 628 -4.94 -9.10 -13.56
CA PHE A 628 -3.86 -8.13 -13.37
C PHE A 628 -3.64 -7.34 -14.64
N LYS A 629 -3.56 -6.01 -14.51
CA LYS A 629 -3.21 -5.10 -15.59
C LYS A 629 -1.92 -4.38 -15.24
N LEU A 630 -0.99 -4.35 -16.19
CA LEU A 630 0.21 -3.54 -16.06
C LEU A 630 -0.19 -2.06 -16.00
N THR A 631 0.21 -1.38 -14.93
CA THR A 631 -0.10 0.03 -14.69
C THR A 631 1.19 0.81 -14.61
N GLU A 632 1.24 1.94 -15.30
CA GLU A 632 2.38 2.86 -15.33
C GLU A 632 2.39 3.76 -14.10
N GLY A 633 3.56 3.89 -13.49
CA GLY A 633 3.84 4.74 -12.34
C GLY A 633 4.10 6.20 -12.73
N PRO A 634 4.17 7.11 -11.74
CA PRO A 634 4.27 8.54 -11.96
C PRO A 634 5.57 8.95 -12.63
N PHE A 635 6.70 8.29 -12.38
CA PHE A 635 7.97 8.67 -13.00
C PHE A 635 8.05 8.23 -14.46
N TYR A 636 7.52 7.05 -14.80
CA TYR A 636 7.41 6.61 -16.19
C TYR A 636 6.56 7.58 -17.02
N LYS A 637 5.34 7.89 -16.56
CA LYS A 637 4.44 8.84 -17.24
C LYS A 637 5.08 10.20 -17.42
N PHE A 638 5.69 10.73 -16.37
CA PHE A 638 6.37 12.01 -16.42
C PHE A 638 7.54 12.04 -17.42
N CYS A 639 8.32 10.96 -17.49
CA CYS A 639 9.38 10.84 -18.50
C CYS A 639 8.80 10.76 -19.91
N LYS A 640 7.68 10.06 -20.14
CA LYS A 640 7.02 10.00 -21.44
C LYS A 640 6.42 11.34 -21.87
N GLU A 641 5.88 12.11 -20.94
CA GLU A 641 5.43 13.48 -21.19
C GLU A 641 6.62 14.38 -21.58
N ALA A 642 7.72 14.32 -20.83
CA ALA A 642 8.93 15.11 -21.11
C ALA A 642 9.68 14.68 -22.38
N GLU A 643 9.53 13.42 -22.80
CA GLU A 643 10.11 12.88 -24.05
C GLU A 643 9.45 13.51 -25.29
N ASN A 644 8.18 13.91 -25.19
CA ASN A 644 7.45 14.58 -26.27
C ASN A 644 7.72 16.09 -26.36
N ASP A 645 8.44 16.67 -25.40
CA ASP A 645 8.80 18.10 -25.31
C ASP A 645 10.28 18.24 -24.93
N ASP A 646 11.18 18.02 -25.90
CA ASP A 646 12.63 17.94 -25.67
C ASP A 646 13.32 19.32 -25.50
N GLU A 647 12.62 20.42 -25.80
CA GLU A 647 13.14 21.79 -25.69
C GLU A 647 13.04 22.36 -24.27
N ARG A 648 12.01 21.98 -23.51
CA ARG A 648 11.66 22.62 -22.23
C ARG A 648 12.06 21.76 -21.03
N PRO A 649 12.51 22.38 -19.91
CA PRO A 649 12.88 21.64 -18.71
C PRO A 649 11.65 21.14 -17.94
N TYR A 650 11.76 19.93 -17.39
CA TYR A 650 10.76 19.24 -16.56
C TYR A 650 11.35 18.87 -15.20
N PHE A 651 10.61 19.05 -14.10
CA PHE A 651 11.10 18.84 -12.74
C PHE A 651 10.30 17.79 -11.98
N PHE A 652 10.98 16.75 -11.54
CA PHE A 652 10.43 15.68 -10.72
C PHE A 652 10.95 15.82 -9.28
N ILE A 653 10.07 16.18 -8.36
CA ILE A 653 10.38 16.44 -6.95
C ILE A 653 9.98 15.23 -6.11
N ILE A 654 10.93 14.75 -5.30
CA ILE A 654 10.75 13.59 -4.42
C ILE A 654 10.92 14.05 -2.98
N ASP A 655 9.81 14.13 -2.26
CA ASP A 655 9.79 14.40 -0.83
C ASP A 655 10.13 13.14 -0.03
N GLU A 656 10.77 13.34 1.12
CA GLU A 656 11.21 12.29 2.03
C GLU A 656 11.99 11.16 1.33
N ILE A 657 12.96 11.54 0.48
CA ILE A 657 13.67 10.62 -0.42
C ILE A 657 14.43 9.50 0.35
N ASN A 658 14.82 9.73 1.61
CA ASN A 658 15.41 8.73 2.51
C ASN A 658 14.41 7.66 3.00
N ARG A 659 13.10 7.91 2.98
CA ARG A 659 12.12 7.00 3.59
C ARG A 659 11.80 5.79 2.72
N GLY A 660 12.19 5.81 1.45
CA GLY A 660 12.06 4.69 0.52
C GLY A 660 13.40 4.00 0.26
N ASN A 661 13.36 2.71 -0.09
CA ASN A 661 14.56 2.02 -0.60
C ASN A 661 14.82 2.45 -2.05
N LEU A 662 15.63 3.49 -2.21
CA LEU A 662 15.90 4.12 -3.50
C LEU A 662 16.45 3.15 -4.56
N SER A 663 17.35 2.24 -4.18
CA SER A 663 17.90 1.25 -5.10
C SER A 663 16.82 0.28 -5.61
N LYS A 664 15.87 -0.09 -4.74
CA LYS A 664 14.70 -0.90 -5.14
C LYS A 664 13.69 -0.10 -5.97
N ILE A 665 13.44 1.16 -5.61
CA ILE A 665 12.44 2.01 -6.27
C ILE A 665 12.85 2.38 -7.69
N PHE A 666 14.11 2.81 -7.88
CA PHE A 666 14.62 3.16 -9.21
C PHE A 666 14.97 1.92 -10.04
N GLY A 667 15.29 0.78 -9.40
CA GLY A 667 15.61 -0.47 -10.09
C GLY A 667 16.71 -0.28 -11.13
N GLU A 668 16.44 -0.73 -12.35
CA GLU A 668 17.33 -0.61 -13.51
C GLU A 668 17.57 0.85 -13.97
N LEU A 669 16.66 1.77 -13.62
CA LEU A 669 16.76 3.19 -14.01
C LEU A 669 17.76 3.98 -13.18
N LEU A 670 18.29 3.38 -12.11
CA LEU A 670 19.27 4.02 -11.24
C LEU A 670 20.50 4.51 -12.01
N MET A 671 20.87 3.83 -13.11
CA MET A 671 21.93 4.30 -14.00
C MET A 671 21.48 5.48 -14.87
N LEU A 672 20.24 5.45 -15.36
CA LEU A 672 19.73 6.41 -16.36
C LEU A 672 19.49 7.81 -15.81
N ILE A 673 19.42 7.97 -14.48
CA ILE A 673 19.33 9.31 -13.88
C ILE A 673 20.65 10.09 -13.99
N GLU A 674 21.80 9.44 -14.23
CA GLU A 674 23.08 10.13 -14.46
C GLU A 674 23.01 11.04 -15.69
N CYS A 675 23.58 12.24 -15.61
CA CYS A 675 23.40 13.26 -16.66
C CYS A 675 23.92 12.83 -18.04
N ASP A 676 24.96 12.00 -18.11
CA ASP A 676 25.53 11.46 -19.35
C ASP A 676 24.87 10.16 -19.84
N LYS A 677 24.01 9.55 -19.01
CA LYS A 677 23.31 8.29 -19.28
C LYS A 677 21.84 8.47 -19.67
N ARG A 678 21.41 9.71 -19.91
CA ARG A 678 20.07 10.07 -20.37
C ARG A 678 19.92 10.00 -21.89
N GLY A 679 18.67 9.93 -22.33
CA GLY A 679 18.25 9.90 -23.74
C GLY A 679 18.36 8.51 -24.40
N GLU A 680 17.78 8.41 -25.59
CA GLU A 680 17.52 7.14 -26.30
C GLU A 680 18.76 6.26 -26.48
N LYS A 681 19.94 6.85 -26.68
CA LYS A 681 21.21 6.13 -26.88
C LYS A 681 21.59 5.20 -25.72
N ASN A 682 21.06 5.46 -24.52
CA ASN A 682 21.30 4.68 -23.31
C ASN A 682 20.03 3.94 -22.86
N ALA A 683 18.99 3.87 -23.69
CA ALA A 683 17.74 3.23 -23.32
C ALA A 683 17.99 1.77 -22.91
N ILE A 684 17.24 1.33 -21.90
CA ILE A 684 17.27 -0.04 -21.40
C ILE A 684 15.89 -0.65 -21.49
N ARG A 685 15.86 -1.98 -21.61
CA ARG A 685 14.62 -2.74 -21.63
C ARG A 685 14.01 -2.80 -20.23
N LEU A 686 12.75 -2.42 -20.09
CA LEU A 686 12.02 -2.50 -18.83
C LEU A 686 11.71 -3.95 -18.42
N LEU A 687 11.52 -4.17 -17.12
CA LEU A 687 11.26 -5.51 -16.55
C LEU A 687 9.88 -6.09 -16.92
N TYR A 688 8.83 -5.26 -16.92
CA TYR A 688 7.45 -5.73 -17.08
C TYR A 688 6.86 -5.50 -18.48
N LYS A 689 7.54 -4.70 -19.30
CA LYS A 689 7.09 -4.31 -20.64
C LYS A 689 8.25 -4.46 -21.60
N ASP A 690 7.99 -5.08 -22.75
CA ASP A 690 8.98 -5.21 -23.82
C ASP A 690 9.17 -3.86 -24.55
N GLU A 691 9.71 -2.88 -23.83
CA GLU A 691 9.90 -1.50 -24.28
C GLU A 691 11.29 -1.02 -23.85
N GLN A 692 11.95 -0.29 -24.76
CA GLN A 692 13.14 0.49 -24.46
C GLN A 692 12.74 1.80 -23.79
N PHE A 693 13.27 2.04 -22.61
CA PHE A 693 13.00 3.25 -21.83
C PHE A 693 14.29 3.97 -21.49
N SER A 694 14.26 5.29 -21.59
CA SER A 694 15.34 6.17 -21.14
C SER A 694 14.79 7.33 -20.33
N VAL A 695 15.59 7.92 -19.46
CA VAL A 695 15.24 9.17 -18.79
C VAL A 695 15.59 10.33 -19.75
N PRO A 696 14.65 11.24 -20.10
CA PRO A 696 14.93 12.37 -20.97
C PRO A 696 15.97 13.35 -20.40
N SER A 697 16.68 14.03 -21.28
CA SER A 697 17.78 14.94 -20.91
C SER A 697 17.32 16.26 -20.30
N ASN A 698 16.07 16.64 -20.58
CA ASN A 698 15.35 17.81 -20.09
C ASN A 698 14.64 17.59 -18.74
N VAL A 699 14.63 16.36 -18.21
CA VAL A 699 14.13 16.06 -16.86
C VAL A 699 15.16 16.47 -15.79
N TYR A 700 14.72 16.93 -14.63
CA TYR A 700 15.53 17.27 -13.46
C TYR A 700 14.91 16.64 -12.23
N ILE A 701 15.72 16.02 -11.35
CA ILE A 701 15.21 15.38 -10.13
C ILE A 701 15.67 16.16 -8.90
N ILE A 702 14.72 16.56 -8.06
CA ILE A 702 15.00 17.26 -6.80
C ILE A 702 14.49 16.40 -5.65
N GLY A 703 15.40 15.77 -4.91
CA GLY A 703 15.09 15.03 -3.70
C GLY A 703 15.15 15.91 -2.46
N MET A 704 14.38 15.56 -1.43
CA MET A 704 14.38 16.28 -0.15
C MET A 704 14.56 15.30 0.99
N MET A 705 15.40 15.68 1.95
CA MET A 705 15.78 14.82 3.07
C MET A 705 15.87 15.60 4.39
N ASN A 706 15.29 15.04 5.44
CA ASN A 706 15.54 15.50 6.81
C ASN A 706 16.81 14.85 7.35
N THR A 707 17.75 15.66 7.82
CA THR A 707 19.03 15.17 8.38
C THR A 707 18.89 14.51 9.76
N THR A 708 17.75 14.71 10.42
CA THR A 708 17.42 14.16 11.75
C THR A 708 17.03 12.68 11.73
N ASP A 709 16.62 12.15 10.57
CA ASP A 709 16.12 10.78 10.39
C ASP A 709 17.30 9.77 10.38
N ARG A 710 18.02 9.67 11.50
CA ARG A 710 19.25 8.85 11.65
C ARG A 710 19.03 7.35 11.41
N SER A 711 17.82 6.83 11.61
CA SER A 711 17.47 5.42 11.36
C SER A 711 17.28 5.09 9.86
N LEU A 712 17.23 6.10 9.00
CA LEU A 712 17.01 6.00 7.55
C LEU A 712 18.13 6.68 6.73
N ALA A 713 19.18 7.19 7.40
CA ALA A 713 20.11 8.19 6.85
C ALA A 713 21.26 7.66 5.98
N MET A 714 21.39 6.34 5.76
CA MET A 714 22.44 5.85 4.85
C MET A 714 21.89 5.69 3.44
N ILE A 715 21.96 6.78 2.66
CA ILE A 715 21.81 6.69 1.20
C ILE A 715 22.99 5.89 0.65
N ASP A 716 22.68 4.88 -0.16
CA ASP A 716 23.65 4.06 -0.89
C ASP A 716 24.72 4.93 -1.58
N TYR A 717 25.98 4.54 -1.49
CA TYR A 717 27.10 5.21 -2.14
C TYR A 717 26.88 5.36 -3.66
N ALA A 718 26.21 4.38 -4.26
CA ALA A 718 25.84 4.41 -5.67
C ALA A 718 24.90 5.59 -6.00
N LEU A 719 23.95 5.90 -5.11
CA LEU A 719 23.07 7.06 -5.24
C LEU A 719 23.79 8.36 -4.92
N ARG A 720 24.69 8.35 -3.93
CA ARG A 720 25.46 9.54 -3.54
C ARG A 720 26.28 10.12 -4.70
N ARG A 721 26.74 9.28 -5.63
CA ARG A 721 27.45 9.69 -6.85
C ARG A 721 26.54 10.41 -7.87
N ARG A 722 25.26 10.09 -7.89
CA ARG A 722 24.28 10.47 -8.93
C ARG A 722 23.50 11.74 -8.59
N PHE A 723 23.38 12.02 -7.30
CA PHE A 723 22.81 13.26 -6.77
C PHE A 723 23.92 14.20 -6.28
N ALA A 724 23.77 15.49 -6.53
CA ALA A 724 24.48 16.51 -5.76
C ALA A 724 23.77 16.70 -4.41
N PHE A 725 24.51 16.85 -3.32
CA PHE A 725 23.93 17.13 -2.00
C PHE A 725 24.11 18.61 -1.70
N PHE A 726 23.02 19.25 -1.31
CA PHE A 726 23.00 20.66 -0.96
C PHE A 726 22.42 20.83 0.44
N ASP A 727 23.26 21.32 1.36
CA ASP A 727 22.88 21.61 2.73
C ASP A 727 22.10 22.93 2.82
N MET A 728 20.87 22.84 3.31
CA MET A 728 20.04 24.00 3.64
C MET A 728 20.12 24.26 5.14
N GLU A 729 20.56 25.46 5.50
CA GLU A 729 20.65 25.92 6.88
C GLU A 729 19.46 26.81 7.27
N PRO A 730 19.15 26.94 8.57
CA PRO A 730 18.17 27.92 9.04
C PRO A 730 18.56 29.35 8.64
N ALA A 731 17.69 30.03 7.89
CA ALA A 731 17.97 31.31 7.23
C ALA A 731 17.89 32.55 8.13
N PHE A 732 17.87 32.41 9.47
CA PHE A 732 17.68 33.54 10.39
C PHE A 732 18.70 34.68 10.24
N SER A 733 19.90 34.39 9.71
CA SER A 733 20.96 35.39 9.51
C SER A 733 20.92 36.06 8.12
N THR A 734 20.09 35.58 7.20
CA THR A 734 20.02 36.08 5.82
C THR A 734 19.28 37.41 5.73
N ASP A 735 19.66 38.23 4.75
CA ASP A 735 19.05 39.56 4.57
C ASP A 735 17.56 39.47 4.20
N GLY A 736 17.16 38.44 3.45
CA GLY A 736 15.76 38.18 3.14
C GLY A 736 14.92 37.93 4.39
N PHE A 737 15.36 37.03 5.27
CA PHE A 737 14.64 36.76 6.52
C PHE A 737 14.64 37.97 7.45
N LYS A 738 15.76 38.68 7.59
CA LYS A 738 15.84 39.91 8.39
C LYS A 738 14.89 41.00 7.89
N THR A 739 14.72 41.12 6.58
CA THR A 739 13.77 42.07 5.98
C THR A 739 12.33 41.68 6.33
N LYS A 740 11.99 40.39 6.23
CA LYS A 740 10.67 39.87 6.64
C LYS A 740 10.44 40.09 8.14
N GLN A 741 11.42 39.79 8.98
CA GLN A 741 11.37 40.02 10.42
C GLN A 741 11.11 41.50 10.73
N ALA A 742 11.85 42.42 10.12
CA ALA A 742 11.65 43.86 10.29
C ALA A 742 10.26 44.33 9.83
N SER A 743 9.65 43.67 8.84
CA SER A 743 8.30 44.00 8.37
C SER A 743 7.17 43.64 9.35
N ILE A 744 7.42 42.70 10.27
CA ILE A 744 6.45 42.27 11.29
C ILE A 744 6.32 43.32 12.42
N GLN A 745 7.40 44.06 12.70
CA GLN A 745 7.43 45.15 13.69
C GLN A 745 6.94 44.74 15.10
N ASN A 746 7.24 43.51 15.53
CA ASN A 746 6.87 43.00 16.86
C ASN A 746 8.12 42.69 17.71
N PRO A 747 8.38 43.47 18.79
CA PRO A 747 9.56 43.26 19.64
C PRO A 747 9.62 41.87 20.31
N LYS A 748 8.48 41.26 20.63
CA LYS A 748 8.42 39.91 21.21
C LYS A 748 8.79 38.85 20.17
N TYR A 749 8.39 39.05 18.92
CA TYR A 749 8.84 38.21 17.81
C TYR A 749 10.36 38.30 17.64
N ASP A 750 10.93 39.52 17.66
CA ASP A 750 12.39 39.71 17.54
C ASP A 750 13.17 39.06 18.70
N ALA A 751 12.65 39.19 19.93
CA ALA A 751 13.20 38.55 21.11
C ALA A 751 13.15 37.01 21.00
N LEU A 752 12.04 36.46 20.52
CA LEU A 752 11.88 35.03 20.28
C LEU A 752 12.86 34.51 19.23
N ILE A 753 13.01 35.18 18.09
CA ILE A 753 14.00 34.81 17.06
C ILE A 753 15.42 34.81 17.62
N THR A 754 15.79 35.82 18.40
CA THR A 754 17.10 35.89 19.06
C THR A 754 17.31 34.69 20.00
N LYS A 755 16.28 34.29 20.76
CA LYS A 755 16.34 33.11 21.63
C LYS A 755 16.44 31.81 20.83
N VAL A 756 15.74 31.69 19.72
CA VAL A 756 15.80 30.51 18.83
C VAL A 756 17.18 30.40 18.18
N GLN A 757 17.84 31.50 17.82
CA GLN A 757 19.23 31.48 17.34
C GLN A 757 20.21 30.96 18.40
N LEU A 758 20.04 31.35 19.67
CA LEU A 758 20.83 30.84 20.79
C LEU A 758 20.55 29.34 21.04
N LEU A 759 19.28 28.94 20.99
CA LEU A 759 18.86 27.55 21.10
C LEU A 759 19.46 26.71 19.97
N ASN A 760 19.48 27.20 18.74
CA ASN A 760 20.11 26.53 17.60
C ASN A 760 21.62 26.35 17.77
N LYS A 761 22.30 27.31 18.41
CA LYS A 761 23.71 27.15 18.77
C LYS A 761 23.89 26.03 19.79
N ALA A 762 23.06 26.01 20.84
CA ALA A 762 23.10 24.97 21.86
C ALA A 762 22.77 23.57 21.31
N ILE A 763 21.80 23.45 20.40
CA ILE A 763 21.47 22.19 19.71
C ILE A 763 22.64 21.74 18.82
N ALA A 764 23.27 22.66 18.10
CA ALA A 764 24.39 22.32 17.21
C ALA A 764 25.65 21.88 17.96
N GLU A 765 25.89 22.44 19.14
CA GLU A 765 27.02 22.10 20.04
C GLU A 765 26.73 20.86 20.91
N ASP A 766 25.49 20.36 20.93
CA ASP A 766 25.08 19.20 21.70
C ASP A 766 25.70 17.90 21.13
N PRO A 767 26.42 17.10 21.93
CA PRO A 767 27.05 15.86 21.47
C PRO A 767 26.08 14.80 20.94
N SER A 768 24.83 14.82 21.40
CA SER A 768 23.80 13.84 21.02
C SER A 768 23.03 14.25 19.75
N LEU A 769 22.84 15.56 19.51
CA LEU A 769 22.02 16.10 18.41
C LEU A 769 22.85 16.57 17.21
N GLY A 770 23.71 17.57 17.40
CA GLY A 770 24.49 18.21 16.35
C GLY A 770 23.66 19.13 15.42
N PRO A 771 24.30 19.68 14.36
CA PRO A 771 23.73 20.77 13.54
C PRO A 771 22.52 20.39 12.69
N GLY A 772 22.27 19.09 12.49
CA GLY A 772 21.13 18.57 11.73
C GLY A 772 19.79 18.68 12.45
N PHE A 773 19.79 18.97 13.75
CA PHE A 773 18.59 19.13 14.60
C PHE A 773 18.23 20.60 14.85
N ARG A 774 18.93 21.55 14.22
CA ARG A 774 18.59 22.97 14.36
C ARG A 774 17.15 23.23 13.94
N ILE A 775 16.47 24.11 14.65
CA ILE A 775 15.10 24.54 14.34
C ILE A 775 15.16 25.45 13.11
N GLY A 776 14.34 25.14 12.10
CA GLY A 776 14.22 25.92 10.89
C GLY A 776 13.41 27.21 11.05
N HIS A 777 13.46 28.07 10.04
CA HIS A 777 12.79 29.37 10.06
C HIS A 777 11.31 29.32 9.63
N SER A 778 10.84 28.19 9.07
CA SER A 778 9.45 28.05 8.61
C SER A 778 8.42 28.16 9.74
N TYR A 779 8.78 27.72 10.95
CA TYR A 779 7.96 27.90 12.16
C TYR A 779 7.58 29.36 12.42
N PHE A 780 8.38 30.29 11.89
CA PHE A 780 8.21 31.72 12.09
C PHE A 780 7.67 32.44 10.85
N CYS A 781 7.37 31.70 9.78
CA CYS A 781 6.89 32.27 8.53
C CYS A 781 5.36 32.11 8.44
N THR A 782 4.64 33.19 8.69
CA THR A 782 3.17 33.22 8.57
C THR A 782 2.67 34.39 7.72
N ASN A 783 1.48 34.22 7.15
CA ASN A 783 0.68 35.28 6.53
C ASN A 783 -0.35 35.87 7.51
N GLU A 784 -0.48 35.30 8.70
CA GLU A 784 -1.36 35.76 9.76
C GLU A 784 -0.73 36.89 10.57
N LEU A 785 -1.56 37.58 11.35
CA LEU A 785 -1.11 38.63 12.25
C LEU A 785 -0.33 38.00 13.43
N VAL A 786 0.89 38.49 13.66
CA VAL A 786 1.78 38.02 14.72
C VAL A 786 1.44 38.72 16.03
N ASP A 787 0.50 38.17 16.79
CA ASP A 787 0.14 38.61 18.14
C ASP A 787 0.67 37.67 19.24
N ASP A 788 0.37 38.01 20.49
CA ASP A 788 0.78 37.23 21.67
C ASP A 788 0.22 35.79 21.66
N LEU A 789 -0.97 35.59 21.08
CA LEU A 789 -1.59 34.27 20.99
C LEU A 789 -0.82 33.40 20.00
N TRP A 790 -0.51 33.94 18.83
CA TRP A 790 0.27 33.24 17.80
C TRP A 790 1.69 32.93 18.28
N LEU A 791 2.36 33.89 18.93
CA LEU A 791 3.68 33.65 19.52
C LEU A 791 3.64 32.56 20.59
N SER A 792 2.62 32.58 21.45
CA SER A 792 2.41 31.54 22.46
C SER A 792 2.12 30.19 21.81
N SER A 793 1.38 30.13 20.70
CA SER A 793 1.06 28.86 20.06
C SER A 793 2.30 28.20 19.45
N VAL A 794 3.15 28.99 18.77
CA VAL A 794 4.42 28.49 18.21
C VAL A 794 5.31 27.93 19.33
N VAL A 795 5.43 28.64 20.46
CA VAL A 795 6.25 28.19 21.58
C VAL A 795 5.69 26.93 22.25
N GLU A 796 4.42 26.93 22.66
CA GLU A 796 3.83 25.86 23.48
C GLU A 796 3.51 24.59 22.69
N TYR A 797 3.12 24.71 21.43
CA TYR A 797 2.59 23.58 20.65
C TYR A 797 3.52 23.09 19.56
N GLU A 798 4.56 23.85 19.20
CA GLU A 798 5.52 23.43 18.17
C GLU A 798 6.92 23.29 18.74
N LEU A 799 7.48 24.34 19.34
CA LEU A 799 8.87 24.32 19.81
C LEU A 799 9.08 23.45 21.05
N ILE A 800 8.26 23.61 22.10
CA ILE A 800 8.43 22.86 23.36
C ILE A 800 8.25 21.34 23.15
N PRO A 801 7.22 20.87 22.41
CA PRO A 801 7.09 19.45 22.10
C PRO A 801 8.30 18.91 21.31
N LEU A 802 8.80 19.66 20.34
CA LEU A 802 10.00 19.29 19.58
C LEU A 802 11.23 19.14 20.49
N LEU A 803 11.43 20.09 21.43
CA LEU A 803 12.52 20.00 22.41
C LEU A 803 12.37 18.80 23.34
N SER A 804 11.14 18.43 23.70
CA SER A 804 10.84 17.26 24.52
C SER A 804 11.21 15.95 23.80
N GLU A 805 11.13 15.93 22.46
CA GLU A 805 11.63 14.80 21.66
C GLU A 805 13.16 14.81 21.55
N TYR A 806 13.78 15.98 21.40
CA TYR A 806 15.23 16.10 21.25
C TYR A 806 15.98 15.72 22.53
N TRP A 807 15.48 16.18 23.68
CA TRP A 807 16.08 15.94 24.99
C TRP A 807 15.15 15.09 25.87
N TYR A 808 14.65 13.99 25.31
CA TYR A 808 13.75 13.05 26.00
C TYR A 808 14.30 12.57 27.34
N ASP A 809 15.60 12.27 27.41
CA ASP A 809 16.27 11.80 28.63
C ASP A 809 16.79 12.96 29.52
N GLU A 810 16.64 14.22 29.12
CA GLU A 810 17.14 15.41 29.83
C GLU A 810 16.01 16.45 30.10
N PRO A 811 15.00 16.12 30.93
CA PRO A 811 13.82 16.97 31.14
C PRO A 811 14.16 18.35 31.75
N SER A 812 15.22 18.44 32.55
CA SER A 812 15.68 19.72 33.13
C SER A 812 16.16 20.71 32.07
N LYS A 813 16.74 20.20 30.97
CA LYS A 813 17.19 21.02 29.84
C LYS A 813 16.01 21.52 29.02
N VAL A 814 15.01 20.66 28.82
CA VAL A 814 13.73 21.03 28.19
C VAL A 814 13.04 22.12 28.99
N GLU A 815 12.94 21.98 30.31
CA GLU A 815 12.33 22.97 31.20
C GLU A 815 13.07 24.31 31.14
N SER A 816 14.40 24.29 31.24
CA SER A 816 15.22 25.52 31.14
C SER A 816 15.04 26.26 29.82
N TRP A 817 15.04 25.56 28.69
CA TRP A 817 14.81 26.19 27.38
C TRP A 817 13.36 26.64 27.20
N SER A 818 12.40 25.88 27.71
CA SER A 818 10.98 26.24 27.70
C SER A 818 10.72 27.55 28.45
N GLU A 819 11.32 27.72 29.64
CA GLU A 819 11.24 28.97 30.40
C GLU A 819 11.86 30.15 29.64
N GLN A 820 13.01 29.95 28.99
CA GLN A 820 13.64 31.00 28.20
C GLN A 820 12.83 31.42 26.98
N LEU A 821 12.19 30.46 26.29
CA LEU A 821 11.30 30.73 25.15
C LEU A 821 10.02 31.46 25.59
N ARG A 822 9.38 30.97 26.66
CA ARG A 822 8.22 31.65 27.29
C ARG A 822 8.58 33.06 27.75
N GLY A 823 9.77 33.24 28.32
CA GLY A 823 10.27 34.54 28.75
C GLY A 823 10.49 35.53 27.61
N ALA A 824 10.75 35.05 26.39
CA ALA A 824 10.95 35.90 25.21
C ALA A 824 9.66 36.57 24.70
N ILE A 825 8.51 35.97 25.00
CA ILE A 825 7.19 36.41 24.52
C ILE A 825 6.34 37.07 25.61
N ARG A 826 6.90 37.29 26.81
CA ARG A 826 6.22 37.92 27.94
C ARG A 826 6.22 39.45 27.84
#